data_AF-A0A2E7H8J4-F1
#
_entry.id   AF-A0A2E7H8J4-F1
#
_cell.length_a   1.000
_cell.length_b   1.000
_cell.length_c   1.000
_cell.angle_alpha   90.00
_cell.angle_beta   90.00
_cell.angle_gamma   90.00
#
_symmetry.space_group_name_H-M   'P 1'
#
loop_
_entity.id
_entity.type
_entity.pdbx_description
1 polymer ?
#
loop_
_entity_poly.entity_id
_entity_poly.type
_entity_poly.pdbx_seq_one_letter_code
_entity_poly.pdbx_strand_id
1 'polypeptide(L)'
;MSHSAYIGSPKLSDMSQNCLTRSFWVVAALFAALHTIYAQDYSMSIEIAGEHTGAVGEVDLTGHTTYQFFLNLADPADQVLTVFGNDENPTEIVAPAGYFNSLYASGPTAAGISTEGLALYPSLSFDSYVTIGLEHEPDLGGGESFIIVNEDIEQQWVSNLFFPSATSGESIYMNTATGGSWFAMPGATNAIAGDDMSVLIAQFTSEDCLSGILHALILPADGSPAFVLGQQFNCTDSGPIGCSDETACNFNPDAPNYPGSDATCTYAEEGYDCDGNCLSDSDSDGICDPFEVVGCTDVEALNFNPDATDESGFCAYTEDLNCADEAACNYQPFSGPAYCLQIEPFAEHNGLVGTEDLTGYTTYRIYALCENADDFVSSVSGDSEFPTRIQSSTSFFQSSFGGLTGSEQNSSLFAFFPSAAFDSYISIGLTESAGTGEGNINTIDNPGNPWGESFEGGNDLLIDDTIGGSWFIFNGNTNGIAGDDFRVLLAQVTTDGDLSGSMYVQFFENGSPAQDTRKLIDFQQACYGPEEFAACEYPESLLDCNGDCLNDVDGDGVCDELEVPGCDDLSACNYDESATDNNGSCTYPSEGYDCEGSCLADADSDGICDAFEIPGCQDSDACNYNLDATDADGSCSYAQGGYDCDGNCLTDTDGDGVCDEFEIGGCTDIVACNYDAVATDDDGSCEYEAAGYDCAGNCISDADGDGICDEFEVMGCTADNACNYDDSATDDDGSCDYCSCSNFGFSPSDTYPLSVEVYGEDLQPGMTTYRFYVNMLNEDDFLSSIFGNDEAGFELSTTNGFWNSTFGGSVASDINPEFFVFFPELIADSWVTIGIESQNSGAESAISTVESNEQPWVAAFHTGNELNGQNIVMDDFTGGAWYVLNGTPNGLPDANGRVLIMQLTADSAPSGRINVQVFQNGIGENDLRFTYEFDGTGEFNPLGSDNDSTDGNACGCTDTEAFNYDEGAAYDDGSCIDVAEGCVDATACNFDTSANTDDGTCFYPEEGFDCDDNCINDTDADGICDEFEIAGCQDADACNYNPDAT
;
A
#
# COMPACT_ATOMS: atom_id res chain seq x y z
N MET A 1 62.18 26.59 8.98
CA MET A 1 63.03 27.57 8.27
C MET A 1 64.13 26.82 7.56
N SER A 2 64.16 26.97 6.24
CA SER A 2 64.99 26.27 5.26
C SER A 2 66.49 26.56 5.40
N HIS A 3 67.32 25.60 5.00
CA HIS A 3 68.59 25.86 4.33
C HIS A 3 68.85 24.77 3.28
N SER A 4 68.61 25.13 2.03
CA SER A 4 69.04 24.42 0.83
C SER A 4 70.57 24.43 0.74
N ALA A 5 71.15 23.30 0.33
CA ALA A 5 72.48 23.25 -0.27
C ALA A 5 72.35 22.63 -1.67
N TYR A 6 72.28 23.52 -2.68
CA TYR A 6 72.49 23.20 -4.08
C TYR A 6 73.93 22.69 -4.27
N ILE A 7 74.11 21.47 -4.78
CA ILE A 7 75.34 21.06 -5.46
C ILE A 7 74.95 20.79 -6.91
N GLY A 8 75.58 21.55 -7.81
CA GLY A 8 75.29 21.59 -9.23
C GLY A 8 75.61 20.29 -9.96
N SER A 9 74.79 20.01 -10.97
CA SER A 9 74.95 18.98 -11.97
C SER A 9 76.29 19.11 -12.73
N PRO A 10 77.02 18.00 -12.93
CA PRO A 10 77.91 17.90 -14.08
C PRO A 10 77.09 17.60 -15.34
N LYS A 11 77.47 18.22 -16.44
CA LYS A 11 76.89 18.01 -17.78
C LYS A 11 77.05 16.54 -18.19
N LEU A 12 75.93 15.88 -18.47
CA LEU A 12 75.82 14.51 -19.00
C LEU A 12 76.30 14.35 -20.46
N SER A 13 76.83 15.39 -21.10
CA SER A 13 77.14 15.38 -22.54
C SER A 13 78.53 14.82 -22.91
N ASP A 14 79.28 14.21 -21.98
CA ASP A 14 80.66 13.74 -22.25
C ASP A 14 81.09 12.48 -21.47
N MET A 15 80.13 11.65 -21.01
CA MET A 15 80.43 10.36 -20.36
C MET A 15 80.09 9.19 -21.29
N SER A 16 81.00 8.21 -21.43
CA SER A 16 80.74 7.02 -22.23
C SER A 16 79.63 6.16 -21.60
N GLN A 17 78.83 5.49 -22.44
CA GLN A 17 77.69 4.63 -22.03
C GLN A 17 78.04 3.65 -20.90
N ASN A 18 79.29 3.16 -20.83
CA ASN A 18 79.74 2.23 -19.79
C ASN A 18 79.89 2.85 -18.38
N CYS A 19 79.90 4.18 -18.25
CA CYS A 19 79.92 4.87 -16.94
C CYS A 19 78.51 5.19 -16.41
N LEU A 20 77.51 5.25 -17.28
CA LEU A 20 76.12 5.48 -16.89
C LEU A 20 75.50 4.22 -16.26
N THR A 21 75.78 3.06 -16.86
CA THR A 21 75.40 1.76 -16.29
C THR A 21 76.01 1.54 -14.91
N ARG A 22 77.32 1.75 -14.73
CA ARG A 22 77.98 1.56 -13.42
C ARG A 22 77.52 2.51 -12.30
N SER A 23 77.01 3.70 -12.62
CA SER A 23 76.57 4.66 -11.59
C SER A 23 75.16 4.37 -11.07
N PHE A 24 74.31 3.70 -11.86
CA PHE A 24 72.99 3.23 -11.44
C PHE A 24 73.10 2.03 -10.46
N TRP A 25 74.02 1.10 -10.71
CA TRP A 25 74.20 -0.12 -9.91
C TRP A 25 74.75 0.11 -8.50
N VAL A 26 75.62 1.11 -8.29
CA VAL A 26 76.21 1.38 -6.97
C VAL A 26 75.22 2.05 -5.99
N VAL A 27 74.17 2.70 -6.50
CA VAL A 27 73.15 3.34 -5.67
C VAL A 27 72.06 2.35 -5.27
N ALA A 28 71.66 1.43 -6.14
CA ALA A 28 70.68 0.38 -5.84
C ALA A 28 71.20 -0.65 -4.81
N ALA A 29 72.45 -1.10 -4.95
CA ALA A 29 73.03 -2.12 -4.06
C ALA A 29 73.29 -1.63 -2.62
N LEU A 30 73.37 -0.31 -2.39
CA LEU A 30 73.65 0.25 -1.06
C LEU A 30 72.39 0.46 -0.19
N PHE A 31 71.19 0.39 -0.76
CA PHE A 31 69.93 0.57 -0.03
C PHE A 31 69.22 -0.75 0.32
N ALA A 32 69.48 -1.85 -0.38
CA ALA A 32 68.84 -3.15 -0.15
C ALA A 32 69.27 -3.88 1.16
N ALA A 33 70.20 -3.33 1.95
CA ALA A 33 70.80 -4.03 3.09
C ALA A 33 70.10 -3.83 4.45
N LEU A 34 68.99 -3.10 4.53
CA LEU A 34 68.34 -2.79 5.81
C LEU A 34 66.80 -2.77 5.69
N HIS A 35 66.18 -3.81 6.27
CA HIS A 35 64.76 -4.03 6.59
C HIS A 35 63.98 -4.91 5.61
N THR A 36 63.62 -6.09 6.11
CA THR A 36 62.55 -6.96 5.62
C THR A 36 61.21 -6.24 5.81
N ILE A 37 60.61 -5.77 4.71
CA ILE A 37 59.24 -5.28 4.62
C ILE A 37 58.50 -6.19 3.64
N TYR A 38 57.26 -6.51 4.00
CA TYR A 38 56.24 -7.36 3.38
C TYR A 38 56.41 -7.67 1.88
N ALA A 39 56.84 -8.89 1.56
CA ALA A 39 56.90 -9.45 0.21
C ALA A 39 55.69 -10.34 -0.13
N GLN A 40 54.58 -10.23 0.62
CA GLN A 40 53.39 -11.07 0.42
C GLN A 40 52.48 -10.51 -0.69
N ASP A 41 52.58 -9.21 -0.98
CA ASP A 41 51.65 -8.50 -1.89
C ASP A 41 52.26 -8.23 -3.29
N TYR A 42 53.54 -8.56 -3.49
CA TYR A 42 54.23 -8.41 -4.78
C TYR A 42 54.58 -9.80 -5.34
N SER A 43 54.12 -10.11 -6.53
CA SER A 43 54.39 -11.39 -7.18
C SER A 43 54.50 -11.25 -8.69
N MET A 44 54.92 -12.31 -9.34
CA MET A 44 54.91 -12.52 -10.78
C MET A 44 53.94 -13.65 -11.08
N SER A 45 53.02 -13.41 -12.01
CA SER A 45 52.15 -14.43 -12.59
C SER A 45 52.56 -14.70 -14.04
N ILE A 46 52.21 -15.90 -14.51
CA ILE A 46 52.35 -16.28 -15.91
C ILE A 46 50.99 -16.75 -16.36
N GLU A 47 50.51 -16.17 -17.44
CA GLU A 47 49.23 -16.50 -18.05
C GLU A 47 49.46 -17.15 -19.41
N ILE A 48 48.62 -18.14 -19.74
CA ILE A 48 48.59 -18.71 -21.08
C ILE A 48 47.61 -17.88 -21.89
N ALA A 49 48.15 -16.98 -22.72
CA ALA A 49 47.37 -16.12 -23.61
C ALA A 49 46.82 -16.89 -24.83
N GLY A 50 47.35 -18.09 -25.12
CA GLY A 50 46.77 -18.97 -26.13
C GLY A 50 47.52 -20.28 -26.33
N GLU A 51 46.77 -21.36 -26.49
CA GLU A 51 47.26 -22.67 -26.96
C GLU A 51 46.84 -22.88 -28.42
N HIS A 52 47.81 -22.98 -29.31
CA HIS A 52 47.58 -22.92 -30.74
C HIS A 52 47.45 -24.33 -31.31
N THR A 53 46.30 -24.65 -31.90
CA THR A 53 46.01 -25.97 -32.51
C THR A 53 45.87 -25.92 -34.03
N GLY A 54 46.15 -24.77 -34.63
CA GLY A 54 46.02 -24.55 -36.06
C GLY A 54 46.72 -23.29 -36.56
N ALA A 55 46.40 -22.90 -37.79
CA ALA A 55 47.00 -21.73 -38.42
C ALA A 55 46.38 -20.43 -37.91
N VAL A 56 47.24 -19.48 -37.56
CA VAL A 56 46.89 -18.09 -37.24
C VAL A 56 47.36 -17.21 -38.40
N GLY A 57 46.41 -16.69 -39.16
CA GLY A 57 46.70 -15.91 -40.36
C GLY A 57 47.51 -16.72 -41.37
N GLU A 58 48.74 -16.29 -41.62
CA GLU A 58 49.67 -16.89 -42.57
C GLU A 58 50.65 -17.91 -41.97
N VAL A 59 50.62 -18.13 -40.64
CA VAL A 59 51.57 -19.02 -39.94
C VAL A 59 50.84 -20.17 -39.26
N ASP A 60 51.40 -21.38 -39.34
CA ASP A 60 50.93 -22.52 -38.55
C ASP A 60 51.61 -22.51 -37.17
N LEU A 61 50.83 -22.24 -36.13
CA LEU A 61 51.30 -22.22 -34.74
C LEU A 61 50.92 -23.51 -34.00
N THR A 62 50.46 -24.55 -34.69
CA THR A 62 50.05 -25.81 -34.05
C THR A 62 51.12 -26.32 -33.08
N GLY A 63 50.75 -26.52 -31.82
CA GLY A 63 51.64 -26.99 -30.75
C GLY A 63 52.39 -25.89 -30.01
N HIS A 64 52.25 -24.62 -30.40
CA HIS A 64 52.82 -23.50 -29.66
C HIS A 64 51.87 -23.04 -28.56
N THR A 65 52.45 -22.52 -27.48
CA THR A 65 51.76 -21.85 -26.38
C THR A 65 52.32 -20.45 -26.23
N THR A 66 51.45 -19.45 -26.16
CA THR A 66 51.80 -18.06 -25.87
C THR A 66 51.66 -17.80 -24.38
N TYR A 67 52.74 -17.39 -23.74
CA TYR A 67 52.85 -17.06 -22.33
C TYR A 67 53.03 -15.55 -22.15
N GLN A 68 52.24 -14.94 -21.28
CA GLN A 68 52.41 -13.55 -20.84
C GLN A 68 52.86 -13.52 -19.38
N PHE A 69 53.84 -12.67 -19.09
CA PHE A 69 54.46 -12.54 -17.78
C PHE A 69 54.06 -11.21 -17.18
N PHE A 70 53.38 -11.25 -16.02
CA PHE A 70 52.92 -10.06 -15.32
C PHE A 70 53.63 -9.93 -13.98
N LEU A 71 53.88 -8.69 -13.56
CA LEU A 71 54.19 -8.37 -12.18
C LEU A 71 52.93 -7.82 -11.51
N ASN A 72 52.45 -8.53 -10.51
CA ASN A 72 51.34 -8.10 -9.64
C ASN A 72 51.93 -7.24 -8.53
N LEU A 73 51.44 -6.01 -8.43
CA LEU A 73 51.91 -4.97 -7.53
C LEU A 73 50.87 -4.68 -6.46
N ALA A 74 51.29 -4.02 -5.38
CA ALA A 74 50.42 -3.81 -4.22
C ALA A 74 49.61 -2.50 -4.29
N ASP A 75 50.05 -1.54 -5.11
CA ASP A 75 49.40 -0.24 -5.28
C ASP A 75 49.31 0.13 -6.77
N PRO A 76 48.17 0.70 -7.24
CA PRO A 76 47.99 1.12 -8.63
C PRO A 76 49.03 2.15 -9.11
N ALA A 77 49.68 2.88 -8.21
CA ALA A 77 50.74 3.83 -8.53
C ALA A 77 52.16 3.25 -8.44
N ASP A 78 52.33 1.97 -8.08
CA ASP A 78 53.63 1.31 -8.07
C ASP A 78 54.22 1.23 -9.47
N GLN A 79 55.55 1.33 -9.57
CA GLN A 79 56.25 1.39 -10.86
C GLN A 79 57.29 0.29 -11.04
N VAL A 80 57.23 -0.42 -12.18
CA VAL A 80 58.28 -1.35 -12.63
C VAL A 80 59.36 -0.58 -13.37
N LEU A 81 60.54 -0.43 -12.77
CA LEU A 81 61.61 0.36 -13.38
C LEU A 81 62.39 -0.44 -14.43
N THR A 82 62.72 -1.69 -14.14
CA THR A 82 63.52 -2.53 -15.04
C THR A 82 63.39 -4.00 -14.68
N VAL A 83 63.47 -4.85 -15.70
CA VAL A 83 63.80 -6.27 -15.53
C VAL A 83 65.26 -6.47 -15.94
N PHE A 84 66.02 -7.18 -15.12
CA PHE A 84 67.48 -7.29 -15.27
C PHE A 84 68.02 -8.64 -14.84
N GLY A 85 69.27 -8.93 -15.21
CA GLY A 85 70.01 -10.07 -14.66
C GLY A 85 71.51 -9.83 -14.64
N ASN A 86 72.20 -10.37 -13.63
CA ASN A 86 73.65 -10.36 -13.49
C ASN A 86 74.15 -11.56 -12.66
N ASP A 87 75.43 -11.61 -12.29
CA ASP A 87 76.03 -12.70 -11.53
C ASP A 87 75.56 -12.80 -10.06
N GLU A 88 75.00 -11.73 -9.49
CA GLU A 88 74.41 -11.72 -8.15
C GLU A 88 72.91 -12.06 -8.17
N ASN A 89 72.18 -11.59 -9.18
CA ASN A 89 70.75 -11.80 -9.39
C ASN A 89 70.53 -12.27 -10.84
N PRO A 90 70.74 -13.57 -11.13
CA PRO A 90 70.69 -14.07 -12.49
C PRO A 90 69.26 -14.09 -13.01
N THR A 91 69.05 -13.63 -14.24
CA THR A 91 67.79 -13.85 -14.95
C THR A 91 68.01 -14.85 -16.07
N GLU A 92 67.19 -15.90 -16.06
CA GLU A 92 67.26 -17.02 -16.99
C GLU A 92 65.84 -17.34 -17.46
N ILE A 93 65.60 -17.38 -18.77
CA ILE A 93 64.34 -17.83 -19.36
C ILE A 93 64.69 -18.95 -20.33
N VAL A 94 64.40 -20.17 -19.90
CA VAL A 94 64.74 -21.41 -20.61
C VAL A 94 63.58 -21.79 -21.52
N ALA A 95 63.83 -21.74 -22.83
CA ALA A 95 62.89 -22.16 -23.87
C ALA A 95 63.55 -23.28 -24.70
N PRO A 96 63.32 -24.56 -24.36
CA PRO A 96 64.03 -25.68 -25.00
C PRO A 96 63.77 -25.80 -26.52
N ALA A 97 62.55 -25.48 -26.97
CA ALA A 97 62.18 -25.40 -28.39
C ALA A 97 62.48 -24.03 -29.04
N GLY A 98 62.93 -23.05 -28.24
CA GLY A 98 63.14 -21.67 -28.68
C GLY A 98 61.86 -20.85 -28.76
N TYR A 99 61.98 -19.63 -29.30
CA TYR A 99 60.88 -18.67 -29.37
C TYR A 99 60.34 -18.56 -30.80
N PHE A 100 59.03 -18.35 -30.90
CA PHE A 100 58.36 -17.97 -32.14
C PHE A 100 58.38 -16.44 -32.30
N ASN A 101 58.76 -15.99 -33.50
CA ASN A 101 58.68 -14.61 -33.92
C ASN A 101 58.33 -14.54 -35.42
N SER A 102 57.35 -13.72 -35.76
CA SER A 102 56.91 -13.46 -37.11
C SER A 102 58.01 -12.82 -37.95
N LEU A 103 58.01 -13.09 -39.25
CA LEU A 103 58.89 -12.41 -40.22
C LEU A 103 58.57 -10.91 -40.36
N TYR A 104 57.41 -10.48 -39.85
CA TYR A 104 56.94 -9.11 -39.89
C TYR A 104 57.27 -8.32 -38.60
N ALA A 105 57.80 -8.99 -37.57
CA ALA A 105 58.30 -8.36 -36.36
C ALA A 105 59.46 -7.41 -36.70
N SER A 106 59.42 -6.18 -36.17
CA SER A 106 60.43 -5.17 -36.47
C SER A 106 61.48 -4.97 -35.37
N GLY A 107 61.33 -5.64 -34.23
CA GLY A 107 62.27 -5.59 -33.12
C GLY A 107 61.98 -6.58 -31.99
N PRO A 108 62.88 -6.67 -30.98
CA PRO A 108 62.78 -7.59 -29.83
C PRO A 108 61.85 -7.11 -28.70
N THR A 109 61.22 -5.94 -28.86
CA THR A 109 60.35 -5.32 -27.86
C THR A 109 58.94 -5.16 -28.42
N ALA A 110 57.94 -4.94 -27.55
CA ALA A 110 56.56 -4.67 -27.96
C ALA A 110 56.44 -3.51 -28.98
N ALA A 111 57.37 -2.55 -28.94
CA ALA A 111 57.43 -1.47 -29.93
C ALA A 111 57.71 -1.94 -31.37
N GLY A 112 58.13 -3.20 -31.53
CA GLY A 112 58.30 -3.87 -32.81
C GLY A 112 56.98 -4.31 -33.46
N ILE A 113 55.88 -4.27 -32.71
CA ILE A 113 54.51 -4.64 -33.12
C ILE A 113 53.74 -3.35 -33.40
N SER A 114 53.51 -3.05 -34.68
CA SER A 114 52.70 -1.88 -35.07
C SER A 114 51.21 -2.23 -35.08
N THR A 115 50.37 -1.25 -34.71
CA THR A 115 48.91 -1.38 -34.73
C THR A 115 48.38 -1.62 -36.14
N GLU A 116 48.96 -0.96 -37.15
CA GLU A 116 48.68 -1.22 -38.58
C GLU A 116 49.10 -2.65 -38.99
N GLY A 117 50.19 -3.16 -38.42
CA GLY A 117 50.69 -4.51 -38.66
C GLY A 117 49.76 -5.59 -38.12
N LEU A 118 49.28 -5.45 -36.88
CA LEU A 118 48.34 -6.39 -36.24
C LEU A 118 47.07 -6.60 -37.07
N ALA A 119 46.58 -5.55 -37.73
CA ALA A 119 45.40 -5.62 -38.59
C ALA A 119 45.65 -6.39 -39.91
N LEU A 120 46.91 -6.44 -40.37
CA LEU A 120 47.30 -7.07 -41.64
C LEU A 120 47.86 -8.49 -41.46
N TYR A 121 48.52 -8.75 -40.34
CA TYR A 121 49.22 -10.00 -40.04
C TYR A 121 48.86 -10.43 -38.61
N PRO A 122 47.79 -11.23 -38.44
CA PRO A 122 47.32 -11.64 -37.12
C PRO A 122 48.37 -12.37 -36.28
N SER A 123 49.35 -13.02 -36.91
CA SER A 123 50.42 -13.73 -36.20
C SER A 123 51.30 -12.81 -35.34
N LEU A 124 51.34 -11.49 -35.62
CA LEU A 124 52.11 -10.52 -34.85
C LEU A 124 51.67 -10.41 -33.40
N SER A 125 50.40 -10.71 -33.11
CA SER A 125 49.87 -10.72 -31.73
C SER A 125 50.50 -11.81 -30.86
N PHE A 126 51.13 -12.82 -31.47
CA PHE A 126 51.75 -13.96 -30.79
C PHE A 126 53.28 -13.93 -30.86
N ASP A 127 53.87 -12.81 -31.26
CA ASP A 127 55.33 -12.66 -31.26
C ASP A 127 55.92 -12.71 -29.86
N SER A 128 57.19 -13.12 -29.79
CA SER A 128 57.96 -13.20 -28.56
C SER A 128 58.79 -11.93 -28.35
N TYR A 129 58.44 -11.13 -27.35
CA TYR A 129 59.08 -9.85 -27.07
C TYR A 129 59.19 -9.56 -25.57
N VAL A 130 60.12 -8.67 -25.22
CA VAL A 130 60.20 -8.10 -23.87
C VAL A 130 59.51 -6.74 -23.83
N THR A 131 58.90 -6.41 -22.69
CA THR A 131 58.14 -5.18 -22.54
C THR A 131 58.13 -4.68 -21.09
N ILE A 132 57.55 -3.50 -20.87
CA ILE A 132 57.04 -3.03 -19.58
C ILE A 132 55.73 -2.31 -19.91
N GLY A 133 54.60 -2.92 -19.59
CA GLY A 133 53.22 -2.46 -19.78
C GLY A 133 52.85 -2.04 -21.21
N LEU A 134 53.48 -2.60 -22.24
CA LEU A 134 53.12 -2.38 -23.65
C LEU A 134 52.89 -3.71 -24.36
N GLU A 135 51.86 -3.77 -25.19
CA GLU A 135 51.58 -4.89 -26.10
C GLU A 135 51.90 -4.56 -27.57
N HIS A 136 52.03 -3.27 -27.88
CA HIS A 136 52.37 -2.76 -29.21
C HIS A 136 53.22 -1.48 -29.12
N GLU A 137 53.38 -0.78 -30.25
CA GLU A 137 54.05 0.53 -30.31
C GLU A 137 53.49 1.55 -29.32
N PRO A 138 54.34 2.28 -28.56
CA PRO A 138 53.88 3.16 -27.49
C PRO A 138 53.14 4.40 -28.01
N ASP A 139 52.07 4.79 -27.33
CA ASP A 139 51.42 6.08 -27.47
C ASP A 139 52.21 7.16 -26.71
N LEU A 140 53.15 7.79 -27.43
CA LEU A 140 53.94 8.90 -26.92
C LEU A 140 53.09 10.12 -26.51
N GLY A 141 51.85 10.24 -27.03
CA GLY A 141 50.90 11.28 -26.65
C GLY A 141 50.28 11.05 -25.26
N GLY A 142 50.12 9.78 -24.88
CA GLY A 142 49.59 9.31 -23.59
C GLY A 142 50.62 9.23 -22.46
N GLY A 143 51.90 9.56 -22.72
CA GLY A 143 52.97 9.52 -21.71
C GLY A 143 53.74 8.21 -21.65
N GLU A 144 53.48 7.28 -22.58
CA GLU A 144 54.23 6.03 -22.70
C GLU A 144 55.64 6.27 -23.25
N SER A 145 56.56 5.33 -22.98
CA SER A 145 57.93 5.40 -23.46
C SER A 145 58.36 4.11 -24.15
N PHE A 146 59.29 4.23 -25.10
CA PHE A 146 59.93 3.08 -25.71
C PHE A 146 60.69 2.24 -24.68
N ILE A 147 60.64 0.92 -24.85
CA ILE A 147 61.44 -0.03 -24.08
C ILE A 147 62.86 -0.06 -24.61
N ILE A 148 63.83 0.18 -23.73
CA ILE A 148 65.25 0.19 -24.05
C ILE A 148 65.86 -1.11 -23.54
N VAL A 149 66.53 -1.85 -24.42
CA VAL A 149 67.27 -3.06 -24.09
C VAL A 149 68.77 -2.78 -23.97
N ASN A 150 69.42 -3.39 -22.99
CA ASN A 150 70.86 -3.42 -22.82
C ASN A 150 71.32 -4.88 -22.78
N GLU A 151 72.26 -5.24 -23.63
CA GLU A 151 72.86 -6.57 -23.67
C GLU A 151 74.34 -6.55 -23.29
N ASP A 152 74.82 -7.68 -22.76
CA ASP A 152 76.23 -7.93 -22.57
C ASP A 152 76.86 -8.40 -23.90
N ILE A 153 78.07 -7.96 -24.17
CA ILE A 153 78.87 -8.46 -25.29
C ILE A 153 79.23 -9.95 -25.13
N GLU A 154 79.20 -10.48 -23.90
CA GLU A 154 79.44 -11.89 -23.62
C GLU A 154 78.16 -12.76 -23.70
N GLN A 155 76.98 -12.16 -23.58
CA GLN A 155 75.66 -12.83 -23.64
C GLN A 155 74.66 -11.99 -24.46
N GLN A 156 74.63 -12.23 -25.77
CA GLN A 156 73.78 -11.51 -26.73
C GLN A 156 72.37 -12.11 -26.83
N TRP A 157 71.57 -11.92 -25.77
CA TRP A 157 70.23 -12.50 -25.68
C TRP A 157 69.19 -11.81 -26.58
N VAL A 158 69.40 -10.55 -26.96
CA VAL A 158 68.44 -9.79 -27.78
C VAL A 158 68.24 -10.44 -29.15
N SER A 159 69.32 -11.01 -29.70
CA SER A 159 69.27 -11.75 -30.96
C SER A 159 68.40 -13.01 -30.91
N ASN A 160 68.15 -13.57 -29.71
CA ASN A 160 67.27 -14.73 -29.55
C ASN A 160 65.79 -14.36 -29.70
N LEU A 161 65.43 -13.09 -29.52
CA LEU A 161 64.08 -12.55 -29.75
C LEU A 161 63.98 -11.80 -31.08
N PHE A 162 65.08 -11.66 -31.81
CA PHE A 162 65.11 -10.90 -33.06
C PHE A 162 66.10 -11.49 -34.07
N PHE A 163 65.69 -12.59 -34.69
CA PHE A 163 66.16 -13.04 -35.99
C PHE A 163 64.97 -13.65 -36.76
N PRO A 164 64.67 -13.21 -37.99
CA PRO A 164 63.50 -13.67 -38.73
C PRO A 164 63.69 -15.12 -39.21
N SER A 165 63.22 -16.09 -38.44
CA SER A 165 62.93 -17.43 -38.93
C SER A 165 61.88 -18.09 -38.03
N ALA A 166 60.94 -18.83 -38.64
CA ALA A 166 59.69 -19.32 -38.05
C ALA A 166 59.82 -20.26 -36.82
N THR A 167 61.04 -20.49 -36.32
CA THR A 167 61.36 -21.03 -34.99
C THR A 167 62.84 -20.72 -34.77
N SER A 168 63.18 -19.58 -34.17
CA SER A 168 64.57 -19.29 -33.81
C SER A 168 64.67 -18.43 -32.55
N GLY A 169 65.23 -19.04 -31.53
CA GLY A 169 65.78 -18.39 -30.34
C GLY A 169 66.42 -19.46 -29.46
N GLU A 170 67.57 -19.17 -28.86
CA GLU A 170 68.04 -19.93 -27.70
C GLU A 170 67.44 -19.32 -26.43
N SER A 171 67.45 -20.06 -25.33
CA SER A 171 67.12 -19.55 -23.99
C SER A 171 67.83 -18.21 -23.70
N ILE A 172 67.18 -17.34 -22.94
CA ILE A 172 67.72 -16.04 -22.52
C ILE A 172 68.50 -16.24 -21.23
N TYR A 173 69.75 -15.81 -21.21
CA TYR A 173 70.60 -15.82 -20.02
C TYR A 173 71.22 -14.44 -19.81
N MET A 174 71.00 -13.89 -18.61
CA MET A 174 71.60 -12.65 -18.12
C MET A 174 72.21 -12.95 -16.75
N ASN A 175 73.37 -13.62 -16.74
CA ASN A 175 74.00 -14.11 -15.50
C ASN A 175 75.52 -13.83 -15.43
N THR A 176 76.04 -12.93 -16.26
CA THR A 176 77.40 -12.40 -16.14
C THR A 176 77.49 -11.20 -15.20
N ALA A 177 78.70 -10.83 -14.80
CA ALA A 177 78.96 -9.63 -13.99
C ALA A 177 78.58 -8.30 -14.68
N THR A 178 78.46 -8.29 -16.01
CA THR A 178 78.03 -7.13 -16.80
C THR A 178 76.53 -7.14 -17.08
N GLY A 179 75.92 -8.33 -17.13
CA GLY A 179 74.48 -8.53 -17.11
C GLY A 179 73.73 -8.00 -18.34
N GLY A 180 72.40 -8.10 -18.28
CA GLY A 180 71.49 -7.52 -19.27
C GLY A 180 70.26 -6.92 -18.59
N SER A 181 69.52 -6.09 -19.33
CA SER A 181 68.27 -5.51 -18.83
C SER A 181 67.38 -5.00 -19.95
N TRP A 182 66.09 -4.87 -19.66
CA TRP A 182 65.19 -3.99 -20.38
C TRP A 182 64.46 -3.07 -19.40
N PHE A 183 64.21 -1.84 -19.82
CA PHE A 183 63.63 -0.81 -18.96
C PHE A 183 62.85 0.24 -19.76
N ALA A 184 61.85 0.83 -19.10
CA ALA A 184 61.15 2.02 -19.57
C ALA A 184 61.82 3.28 -19.02
N MET A 185 61.60 4.44 -19.64
CA MET A 185 62.15 5.69 -19.08
C MET A 185 61.49 6.00 -17.72
N PRO A 186 62.25 6.55 -16.74
CA PRO A 186 61.67 6.92 -15.46
C PRO A 186 60.48 7.87 -15.62
N GLY A 187 59.34 7.51 -15.03
CA GLY A 187 58.09 8.29 -15.12
C GLY A 187 57.23 8.02 -16.35
N ALA A 188 57.52 6.98 -17.12
CA ALA A 188 56.64 6.54 -18.20
C ALA A 188 55.37 5.89 -17.65
N THR A 189 54.22 6.21 -18.26
CA THR A 189 52.91 5.73 -17.80
C THR A 189 52.76 4.22 -17.97
N ASN A 190 53.31 3.63 -19.03
CA ASN A 190 53.34 2.18 -19.27
C ASN A 190 54.14 1.36 -18.24
N ALA A 191 54.80 2.01 -17.28
CA ALA A 191 55.50 1.32 -16.21
C ALA A 191 54.74 1.31 -14.87
N ILE A 192 53.58 1.95 -14.82
CA ILE A 192 52.74 2.10 -13.62
C ILE A 192 51.67 0.98 -13.61
N ALA A 193 51.39 0.43 -12.43
CA ALA A 193 50.50 -0.72 -12.26
C ALA A 193 49.05 -0.49 -12.74
N GLY A 194 48.53 0.74 -12.63
CA GLY A 194 47.14 1.03 -13.01
C GLY A 194 46.11 0.34 -12.10
N ASP A 195 44.84 0.45 -12.47
CA ASP A 195 43.71 -0.12 -11.70
C ASP A 195 43.74 -1.65 -11.68
N ASP A 196 44.39 -2.28 -12.65
CA ASP A 196 44.60 -3.73 -12.74
C ASP A 196 45.72 -4.24 -11.81
N MET A 197 46.46 -3.33 -11.17
CA MET A 197 47.59 -3.63 -10.26
C MET A 197 48.62 -4.58 -10.88
N SER A 198 48.72 -4.58 -12.21
CA SER A 198 49.51 -5.55 -12.96
C SER A 198 50.33 -4.84 -14.03
N VAL A 199 51.53 -5.33 -14.31
CA VAL A 199 52.36 -4.81 -15.41
C VAL A 199 52.90 -5.96 -16.22
N LEU A 200 52.51 -6.03 -17.50
CA LEU A 200 53.08 -6.96 -18.47
C LEU A 200 54.58 -6.68 -18.65
N ILE A 201 55.45 -7.67 -18.47
CA ILE A 201 56.91 -7.51 -18.59
C ILE A 201 57.54 -8.33 -19.73
N ALA A 202 56.83 -9.33 -20.25
CA ALA A 202 57.23 -10.07 -21.44
C ALA A 202 56.08 -10.91 -21.99
N GLN A 203 56.15 -11.21 -23.29
CA GLN A 203 55.35 -12.25 -23.93
C GLN A 203 56.27 -13.19 -24.69
N PHE A 204 56.07 -14.50 -24.56
CA PHE A 204 56.86 -15.51 -25.25
C PHE A 204 55.97 -16.61 -25.80
N THR A 205 56.16 -16.97 -27.06
CA THR A 205 55.47 -18.09 -27.70
C THR A 205 56.47 -19.20 -27.98
N SER A 206 56.20 -20.43 -27.50
CA SER A 206 57.09 -21.58 -27.65
C SER A 206 56.32 -22.90 -27.76
N GLU A 207 56.89 -23.91 -28.42
CA GLU A 207 56.34 -25.28 -28.45
C GLU A 207 56.59 -26.05 -27.15
N ASP A 208 57.62 -25.66 -26.40
CA ASP A 208 57.99 -26.30 -25.15
C ASP A 208 57.69 -25.37 -23.97
N CYS A 209 57.56 -26.00 -22.81
CA CYS A 209 57.36 -25.29 -21.57
C CYS A 209 58.57 -24.40 -21.19
N LEU A 210 58.30 -23.14 -20.86
CA LEU A 210 59.25 -22.18 -20.30
C LEU A 210 59.53 -22.41 -18.80
N SER A 211 60.78 -22.23 -18.40
CA SER A 211 61.18 -22.23 -16.99
C SER A 211 62.35 -21.31 -16.73
N GLY A 212 62.55 -20.88 -15.49
CA GLY A 212 63.70 -20.06 -15.13
C GLY A 212 63.45 -19.15 -13.93
N ILE A 213 64.11 -18.00 -13.93
CA ILE A 213 64.03 -16.98 -12.89
C ILE A 213 64.13 -15.59 -13.51
N LEU A 214 63.31 -14.66 -13.03
CA LEU A 214 63.32 -13.26 -13.45
C LEU A 214 63.54 -12.36 -12.24
N HIS A 215 64.31 -11.28 -12.43
CA HIS A 215 64.48 -10.23 -11.44
C HIS A 215 64.02 -8.88 -11.96
N ALA A 216 63.16 -8.22 -11.20
CA ALA A 216 62.66 -6.88 -11.49
C ALA A 216 62.96 -5.91 -10.36
N LEU A 217 63.22 -4.65 -10.69
CA LEU A 217 63.34 -3.55 -9.73
C LEU A 217 62.02 -2.79 -9.67
N ILE A 218 61.37 -2.81 -8.52
CA ILE A 218 60.07 -2.17 -8.28
C ILE A 218 60.29 -0.93 -7.42
N LEU A 219 59.62 0.17 -7.77
CA LEU A 219 59.56 1.39 -6.99
C LEU A 219 58.14 1.56 -6.43
N PRO A 220 57.96 1.36 -5.12
CA PRO A 220 56.65 1.55 -4.50
C PRO A 220 56.23 3.02 -4.46
N ALA A 221 54.92 3.27 -4.58
CA ALA A 221 54.30 4.59 -4.57
C ALA A 221 54.31 5.24 -3.17
N ASP A 222 54.37 4.43 -2.11
CA ASP A 222 54.35 4.87 -0.70
C ASP A 222 55.61 5.65 -0.27
N GLY A 223 56.58 5.80 -1.17
CA GLY A 223 57.84 6.49 -0.94
C GLY A 223 58.91 5.63 -0.28
N SER A 224 58.66 4.33 -0.12
CA SER A 224 59.67 3.37 0.32
C SER A 224 60.78 3.17 -0.73
N PRO A 225 61.97 2.68 -0.32
CA PRO A 225 63.06 2.45 -1.26
C PRO A 225 62.71 1.37 -2.27
N ALA A 226 63.16 1.54 -3.52
CA ALA A 226 63.04 0.50 -4.53
C ALA A 226 63.71 -0.81 -4.08
N PHE A 227 63.09 -1.95 -4.41
CA PHE A 227 63.57 -3.28 -4.06
C PHE A 227 63.56 -4.23 -5.26
N VAL A 228 64.31 -5.32 -5.15
CA VAL A 228 64.41 -6.34 -6.21
C VAL A 228 63.45 -7.49 -5.88
N LEU A 229 62.52 -7.76 -6.79
CA LEU A 229 61.69 -8.95 -6.78
C LEU A 229 62.33 -10.01 -7.68
N GLY A 230 62.74 -11.13 -7.10
CA GLY A 230 63.28 -12.27 -7.84
C GLY A 230 62.33 -13.45 -7.75
N GLN A 231 61.83 -13.95 -8.88
CA GLN A 231 60.85 -15.04 -8.88
C GLN A 231 61.21 -16.13 -9.88
N GLN A 232 61.25 -17.36 -9.36
CA GLN A 232 61.37 -18.55 -10.17
C GLN A 232 60.03 -18.88 -10.81
N PHE A 233 60.07 -19.42 -12.01
CA PHE A 233 58.91 -19.90 -12.71
C PHE A 233 59.23 -21.19 -13.46
N ASN A 234 58.22 -22.03 -13.63
CA ASN A 234 58.33 -23.27 -14.37
C ASN A 234 56.93 -23.68 -14.80
N CYS A 235 56.64 -23.68 -16.09
CA CYS A 235 55.29 -24.07 -16.52
C CYS A 235 55.06 -25.60 -16.47
N THR A 236 56.03 -26.41 -16.03
CA THR A 236 55.78 -27.81 -15.65
C THR A 236 55.32 -27.99 -14.19
N ASP A 237 55.46 -26.96 -13.35
CA ASP A 237 54.68 -26.83 -12.11
C ASP A 237 53.24 -26.36 -12.41
N SER A 238 52.92 -26.14 -13.69
CA SER A 238 51.57 -26.23 -14.29
C SER A 238 51.27 -27.67 -14.77
N GLY A 239 51.85 -28.69 -14.11
CA GLY A 239 51.53 -30.10 -14.35
C GLY A 239 50.04 -30.40 -14.10
N PRO A 240 49.51 -31.56 -14.52
CA PRO A 240 48.07 -31.77 -14.64
C PRO A 240 47.37 -31.46 -13.30
N ILE A 241 46.51 -30.44 -13.36
CA ILE A 241 45.81 -29.85 -12.22
C ILE A 241 44.92 -30.93 -11.59
N GLY A 242 45.07 -31.18 -10.29
CA GLY A 242 44.24 -32.09 -9.52
C GLY A 242 43.91 -31.46 -8.17
N CYS A 243 42.68 -31.66 -7.71
CA CYS A 243 42.12 -30.94 -6.57
C CYS A 243 42.73 -31.36 -5.23
N SER A 244 43.22 -30.38 -4.46
CA SER A 244 43.82 -30.61 -3.13
C SER A 244 42.86 -30.36 -1.96
N ASP A 245 41.64 -29.92 -2.26
CA ASP A 245 40.56 -29.65 -1.30
C ASP A 245 39.78 -30.93 -0.94
N GLU A 246 39.81 -31.34 0.34
CA GLU A 246 39.14 -32.53 0.86
C GLU A 246 37.61 -32.54 0.67
N THR A 247 37.00 -31.39 0.33
CA THR A 247 35.56 -31.23 0.13
C THR A 247 35.11 -31.32 -1.33
N ALA A 248 36.04 -31.37 -2.28
CA ALA A 248 35.72 -31.51 -3.70
C ALA A 248 35.46 -32.98 -4.10
N CYS A 249 34.60 -33.17 -5.08
CA CYS A 249 34.21 -34.46 -5.62
C CYS A 249 35.32 -35.21 -6.35
N ASN A 250 36.27 -34.46 -6.92
CA ASN A 250 37.47 -35.01 -7.53
C ASN A 250 38.72 -34.82 -6.65
N PHE A 251 38.54 -34.72 -5.33
CA PHE A 251 39.63 -34.61 -4.36
C PHE A 251 40.68 -35.71 -4.55
N ASN A 252 41.94 -35.30 -4.66
CA ASN A 252 43.08 -36.19 -4.73
C ASN A 252 44.05 -35.91 -3.56
N PRO A 253 44.19 -36.84 -2.59
CA PRO A 253 45.06 -36.64 -1.42
C PRO A 253 46.56 -36.55 -1.74
N ASP A 254 46.97 -36.80 -2.98
CA ASP A 254 48.35 -36.65 -3.47
C ASP A 254 48.58 -35.33 -4.25
N ALA A 255 47.58 -34.44 -4.36
CA ALA A 255 47.68 -33.15 -5.05
C ALA A 255 48.55 -32.12 -4.28
N PRO A 256 49.48 -31.41 -4.94
CA PRO A 256 50.34 -30.41 -4.31
C PRO A 256 49.59 -29.10 -4.02
N ASN A 257 49.80 -28.51 -2.85
CA ASN A 257 49.08 -27.32 -2.37
C ASN A 257 49.88 -26.03 -2.70
N TYR A 258 49.52 -25.34 -3.79
CA TYR A 258 50.05 -24.02 -4.20
C TYR A 258 48.97 -23.21 -4.95
N PRO A 259 49.08 -21.87 -5.06
CA PRO A 259 48.05 -21.04 -5.68
C PRO A 259 47.76 -21.47 -7.13
N GLY A 260 46.55 -21.99 -7.37
CA GLY A 260 46.13 -22.58 -8.65
C GLY A 260 45.93 -24.10 -8.64
N SER A 261 46.31 -24.82 -7.57
CA SER A 261 46.07 -26.26 -7.45
C SER A 261 44.60 -26.66 -7.35
N ASP A 262 43.74 -25.71 -6.95
CA ASP A 262 42.30 -25.93 -6.81
C ASP A 262 41.50 -25.47 -8.05
N ALA A 263 42.19 -25.06 -9.12
CA ALA A 263 41.56 -24.60 -10.35
C ALA A 263 40.78 -25.69 -11.12
N THR A 264 41.00 -26.98 -10.79
CA THR A 264 40.18 -28.10 -11.28
C THR A 264 39.39 -28.81 -10.20
N CYS A 265 39.25 -28.23 -9.00
CA CYS A 265 38.35 -28.77 -7.99
C CYS A 265 36.91 -28.72 -8.50
N THR A 266 36.33 -29.90 -8.68
CA THR A 266 34.91 -30.05 -8.99
C THR A 266 34.21 -30.29 -7.68
N TYR A 267 33.47 -29.31 -7.20
CA TYR A 267 32.60 -29.46 -6.04
C TYR A 267 31.25 -29.98 -6.53
N ALA A 268 30.49 -30.58 -5.62
CA ALA A 268 29.11 -30.87 -5.94
C ALA A 268 28.41 -29.51 -6.10
N GLU A 269 27.56 -29.38 -7.10
CA GLU A 269 26.70 -28.21 -7.19
C GLU A 269 25.90 -28.09 -5.90
N GLU A 270 25.60 -26.86 -5.48
CA GLU A 270 24.83 -26.62 -4.27
C GLU A 270 23.58 -27.50 -4.31
N GLY A 271 23.22 -28.17 -3.20
CA GLY A 271 22.12 -29.15 -3.13
C GLY A 271 22.32 -30.52 -3.81
N TYR A 272 23.35 -30.74 -4.63
CA TYR A 272 23.70 -32.07 -5.19
C TYR A 272 24.86 -32.74 -4.45
N ASP A 273 25.01 -34.05 -4.64
CA ASP A 273 26.17 -34.82 -4.23
C ASP A 273 27.20 -34.95 -5.36
N CYS A 274 28.35 -35.53 -5.03
CA CYS A 274 29.49 -35.62 -5.95
C CYS A 274 29.34 -36.59 -7.12
N ASP A 275 28.30 -37.41 -7.11
CA ASP A 275 27.93 -38.27 -8.22
C ASP A 275 26.82 -37.61 -9.07
N GLY A 276 26.43 -36.38 -8.75
CA GLY A 276 25.37 -35.61 -9.42
C GLY A 276 23.97 -36.01 -8.97
N ASN A 277 23.84 -36.74 -7.85
CA ASN A 277 22.51 -37.06 -7.30
C ASN A 277 22.09 -35.94 -6.37
N CYS A 278 20.83 -35.58 -6.45
CA CYS A 278 20.31 -34.57 -5.56
C CYS A 278 20.29 -35.01 -4.08
N LEU A 279 20.59 -34.08 -3.16
CA LEU A 279 20.53 -34.31 -1.71
C LEU A 279 19.09 -34.23 -1.14
N SER A 280 18.20 -33.49 -1.79
CA SER A 280 16.75 -33.39 -1.53
C SER A 280 16.00 -33.23 -2.85
N ASP A 281 15.42 -34.33 -3.31
CA ASP A 281 14.70 -34.47 -4.58
C ASP A 281 13.38 -35.18 -4.26
N SER A 282 12.33 -34.36 -4.17
CA SER A 282 11.01 -34.76 -3.67
C SER A 282 10.21 -35.55 -4.71
N ASP A 283 10.41 -35.29 -6.00
CA ASP A 283 9.65 -35.90 -7.10
C ASP A 283 10.43 -37.00 -7.87
N SER A 284 11.73 -37.12 -7.57
CA SER A 284 12.70 -38.09 -8.12
C SER A 284 13.05 -37.89 -9.59
N ASP A 285 12.97 -36.67 -10.11
CA ASP A 285 13.30 -36.35 -11.50
C ASP A 285 14.82 -36.17 -11.74
N GLY A 286 15.60 -36.03 -10.66
CA GLY A 286 17.05 -35.90 -10.67
C GLY A 286 17.56 -34.46 -10.59
N ILE A 287 16.69 -33.49 -10.42
CA ILE A 287 16.97 -32.09 -10.12
C ILE A 287 16.64 -31.86 -8.64
N CYS A 288 17.31 -30.92 -7.96
CA CYS A 288 17.01 -30.66 -6.56
C CYS A 288 15.96 -29.60 -6.38
N ASP A 289 15.09 -29.81 -5.38
CA ASP A 289 14.01 -28.90 -4.97
C ASP A 289 14.42 -27.40 -4.97
N PRO A 290 15.63 -26.97 -4.53
CA PRO A 290 16.02 -25.55 -4.56
C PRO A 290 16.42 -24.97 -5.94
N PHE A 291 16.60 -25.82 -6.96
CA PHE A 291 17.00 -25.44 -8.34
C PHE A 291 15.99 -25.88 -9.39
N GLU A 292 14.83 -26.35 -8.96
CA GLU A 292 13.67 -26.53 -9.81
C GLU A 292 13.17 -25.16 -10.28
N VAL A 293 13.18 -24.96 -11.59
CA VAL A 293 12.55 -23.86 -12.28
C VAL A 293 11.14 -24.32 -12.57
N VAL A 294 10.22 -23.91 -11.72
CA VAL A 294 8.81 -24.26 -11.80
C VAL A 294 8.19 -23.60 -13.02
N GLY A 295 7.66 -24.39 -13.96
CA GLY A 295 6.98 -23.91 -15.17
C GLY A 295 6.43 -25.06 -16.02
N CYS A 296 5.65 -24.75 -17.06
CA CYS A 296 5.15 -25.80 -17.93
C CYS A 296 6.30 -26.43 -18.75
N THR A 297 6.49 -27.74 -18.59
CA THR A 297 7.54 -28.50 -19.27
C THR A 297 7.11 -29.09 -20.62
N ASP A 298 5.82 -28.99 -20.96
CA ASP A 298 5.27 -29.51 -22.22
C ASP A 298 5.48 -28.53 -23.38
N VAL A 299 6.28 -28.94 -24.37
CA VAL A 299 6.61 -28.19 -25.59
C VAL A 299 5.40 -27.85 -26.47
N GLU A 300 4.26 -28.51 -26.28
CA GLU A 300 3.01 -28.25 -27.02
C GLU A 300 2.10 -27.23 -26.31
N ALA A 301 2.44 -26.80 -25.09
CA ALA A 301 1.71 -25.78 -24.35
C ALA A 301 2.06 -24.35 -24.82
N LEU A 302 1.08 -23.46 -24.77
CA LEU A 302 1.18 -22.02 -25.02
C LEU A 302 2.09 -21.31 -24.01
N ASN A 303 2.10 -21.76 -22.76
CA ASN A 303 2.97 -21.24 -21.68
C ASN A 303 4.21 -22.12 -21.45
N PHE A 304 4.62 -22.92 -22.46
CA PHE A 304 5.81 -23.74 -22.39
C PHE A 304 7.04 -22.91 -22.00
N ASN A 305 7.67 -23.27 -20.88
CA ASN A 305 8.93 -22.68 -20.47
C ASN A 305 10.08 -23.64 -20.82
N PRO A 306 10.95 -23.30 -21.79
CA PRO A 306 12.07 -24.15 -22.19
C PRO A 306 13.13 -24.34 -21.11
N ASP A 307 13.10 -23.50 -20.08
CA ASP A 307 14.01 -23.56 -18.93
C ASP A 307 13.35 -24.20 -17.71
N ALA A 308 12.07 -24.59 -17.78
CA ALA A 308 11.40 -25.27 -16.68
C ALA A 308 12.00 -26.67 -16.44
N THR A 309 12.32 -26.92 -15.18
CA THR A 309 12.88 -28.18 -14.71
C THR A 309 11.94 -28.92 -13.77
N ASP A 310 10.88 -28.27 -13.27
CA ASP A 310 9.75 -28.91 -12.58
C ASP A 310 8.43 -28.37 -13.15
N GLU A 311 7.42 -29.23 -13.21
CA GLU A 311 6.11 -28.91 -13.77
C GLU A 311 5.31 -28.06 -12.79
N SER A 312 4.92 -26.84 -13.19
CA SER A 312 4.14 -25.90 -12.38
C SER A 312 2.72 -26.35 -12.02
N GLY A 313 2.36 -27.60 -12.36
CA GLY A 313 1.03 -28.16 -12.21
C GLY A 313 0.01 -27.62 -13.23
N PHE A 314 0.46 -26.80 -14.20
CA PHE A 314 -0.39 -26.19 -15.21
C PHE A 314 0.37 -25.86 -16.50
N CYS A 315 0.04 -26.61 -17.55
CA CYS A 315 0.40 -26.35 -18.93
C CYS A 315 -0.85 -25.88 -19.68
N ALA A 316 -0.83 -24.68 -20.22
CA ALA A 316 -1.94 -24.09 -20.97
C ALA A 316 -1.85 -24.52 -22.44
N TYR A 317 -2.86 -25.20 -22.97
CA TYR A 317 -2.92 -25.62 -24.36
C TYR A 317 -3.96 -24.81 -25.13
N THR A 318 -3.91 -24.84 -26.47
CA THR A 318 -4.94 -24.21 -27.32
C THR A 318 -6.36 -24.76 -27.10
N GLU A 319 -6.49 -25.92 -26.46
CA GLU A 319 -7.77 -26.53 -26.07
C GLU A 319 -8.28 -26.05 -24.70
N ASP A 320 -7.46 -25.33 -23.93
CA ASP A 320 -7.83 -24.65 -22.68
C ASP A 320 -8.37 -23.22 -22.93
N LEU A 321 -8.33 -22.75 -24.18
CA LEU A 321 -8.93 -21.50 -24.64
C LEU A 321 -10.45 -21.64 -24.77
N ASN A 322 -11.17 -21.51 -23.65
CA ASN A 322 -12.65 -21.51 -23.60
C ASN A 322 -13.22 -20.09 -23.76
N CYS A 323 -14.54 -19.97 -23.95
CA CYS A 323 -15.20 -18.67 -24.05
C CYS A 323 -15.37 -18.04 -22.65
N ALA A 324 -15.05 -16.75 -22.51
CA ALA A 324 -15.17 -15.98 -21.26
C ALA A 324 -16.56 -15.37 -21.02
N ASP A 325 -17.46 -15.41 -22.01
CA ASP A 325 -18.81 -14.87 -21.94
C ASP A 325 -19.78 -15.90 -21.31
N GLU A 326 -20.28 -15.61 -20.11
CA GLU A 326 -21.27 -16.44 -19.39
C GLU A 326 -22.54 -16.76 -20.20
N ALA A 327 -22.89 -15.92 -21.18
CA ALA A 327 -24.05 -16.15 -22.03
C ALA A 327 -23.80 -17.22 -23.13
N ALA A 328 -22.55 -17.70 -23.29
CA ALA A 328 -22.18 -18.69 -24.27
C ALA A 328 -22.32 -20.13 -23.75
N CYS A 329 -22.76 -21.04 -24.62
CA CYS A 329 -22.91 -22.46 -24.39
C CYS A 329 -21.60 -23.21 -24.17
N ASN A 330 -20.48 -22.63 -24.59
CA ASN A 330 -19.13 -23.12 -24.34
C ASN A 330 -18.38 -22.24 -23.32
N TYR A 331 -19.12 -21.53 -22.46
CA TYR A 331 -18.57 -20.91 -21.25
C TYR A 331 -18.04 -21.98 -20.30
N GLN A 332 -16.82 -21.78 -19.80
CA GLN A 332 -16.25 -22.56 -18.72
C GLN A 332 -15.66 -21.56 -17.71
N PRO A 333 -16.03 -21.67 -16.41
CA PRO A 333 -15.37 -20.87 -15.38
C PRO A 333 -13.88 -21.24 -15.31
N PHE A 334 -13.08 -20.26 -14.88
CA PHE A 334 -11.62 -20.39 -14.80
C PHE A 334 -11.17 -21.67 -14.06
N SER A 335 -10.20 -22.38 -14.63
CA SER A 335 -9.60 -23.61 -14.08
C SER A 335 -8.08 -23.49 -14.07
N GLY A 336 -7.54 -22.63 -13.20
CA GLY A 336 -6.11 -22.53 -12.89
C GLY A 336 -5.85 -22.62 -11.38
N PRO A 337 -4.59 -22.49 -10.92
CA PRO A 337 -4.25 -22.55 -9.50
C PRO A 337 -4.98 -21.45 -8.70
N ALA A 338 -5.48 -21.80 -7.51
CA ALA A 338 -6.09 -20.84 -6.58
C ALA A 338 -5.09 -19.72 -6.22
N TYR A 339 -5.57 -18.46 -6.23
CA TYR A 339 -4.80 -17.25 -5.92
C TYR A 339 -3.66 -16.94 -6.91
N CYS A 340 -4.01 -16.30 -8.03
CA CYS A 340 -3.12 -16.05 -9.17
C CYS A 340 -3.27 -14.62 -9.72
N LEU A 341 -2.38 -14.17 -10.61
CA LEU A 341 -2.53 -12.90 -11.35
C LEU A 341 -3.11 -13.15 -12.75
N GLN A 342 -3.97 -12.30 -13.26
CA GLN A 342 -4.36 -12.25 -14.68
C GLN A 342 -4.00 -10.89 -15.24
N ILE A 343 -3.27 -10.88 -16.35
CA ILE A 343 -2.82 -9.66 -17.03
C ILE A 343 -3.47 -9.66 -18.40
N GLU A 344 -4.33 -8.68 -18.67
CA GLU A 344 -5.04 -8.60 -19.94
C GLU A 344 -4.86 -7.23 -20.61
N PRO A 345 -4.72 -7.18 -21.95
CA PRO A 345 -4.75 -5.93 -22.68
C PRO A 345 -6.16 -5.34 -22.63
N PHE A 346 -6.28 -4.17 -22.01
CA PHE A 346 -7.52 -3.40 -21.93
C PHE A 346 -7.73 -2.51 -23.16
N ALA A 347 -6.66 -1.91 -23.69
CA ALA A 347 -6.74 -1.08 -24.90
C ALA A 347 -5.40 -1.03 -25.65
N GLU A 348 -5.43 -1.24 -26.98
CA GLU A 348 -4.29 -0.97 -27.87
C GLU A 348 -4.43 0.40 -28.54
N HIS A 349 -3.37 1.20 -28.50
CA HIS A 349 -3.40 2.59 -28.93
C HIS A 349 -2.69 2.81 -30.27
N ASN A 350 -3.44 3.33 -31.24
CA ASN A 350 -2.99 3.45 -32.64
C ASN A 350 -2.87 4.91 -33.11
N GLY A 351 -2.88 5.86 -32.18
CA GLY A 351 -2.92 7.29 -32.51
C GLY A 351 -3.11 8.19 -31.30
N LEU A 352 -3.50 9.44 -31.57
CA LEU A 352 -3.76 10.45 -30.55
C LEU A 352 -4.99 10.09 -29.71
N VAL A 353 -4.85 10.16 -28.40
CA VAL A 353 -5.93 10.09 -27.40
C VAL A 353 -5.99 11.44 -26.70
N GLY A 354 -7.02 12.24 -27.02
CA GLY A 354 -7.04 13.65 -26.61
C GLY A 354 -5.92 14.45 -27.29
N THR A 355 -4.99 14.99 -26.50
CA THR A 355 -3.80 15.69 -26.97
C THR A 355 -2.52 14.86 -26.93
N GLU A 356 -2.54 13.71 -26.24
CA GLU A 356 -1.38 12.84 -26.06
C GLU A 356 -1.29 11.82 -27.22
N ASP A 357 -0.06 11.52 -27.64
CA ASP A 357 0.22 10.51 -28.66
C ASP A 357 0.59 9.19 -28.00
N LEU A 358 -0.39 8.29 -27.91
CA LEU A 358 -0.21 6.96 -27.35
C LEU A 358 0.07 5.91 -28.44
N THR A 359 0.51 6.31 -29.65
CA THR A 359 0.76 5.34 -30.72
C THR A 359 1.78 4.28 -30.32
N GLY A 360 1.36 3.00 -30.30
CA GLY A 360 2.19 1.86 -29.93
C GLY A 360 2.09 1.46 -28.46
N TYR A 361 1.42 2.25 -27.62
CA TYR A 361 1.14 1.88 -26.24
C TYR A 361 0.02 0.84 -26.17
N THR A 362 0.10 -0.02 -25.17
CA THR A 362 -0.99 -0.90 -24.73
C THR A 362 -1.29 -0.61 -23.27
N THR A 363 -2.55 -0.39 -22.95
CA THR A 363 -3.05 -0.34 -21.57
C THR A 363 -3.39 -1.76 -21.15
N TYR A 364 -2.79 -2.22 -20.06
CA TYR A 364 -3.04 -3.51 -19.43
C TYR A 364 -3.77 -3.30 -18.10
N ARG A 365 -4.61 -4.28 -17.74
CA ARG A 365 -5.16 -4.41 -16.40
C ARG A 365 -4.65 -5.69 -15.76
N ILE A 366 -4.25 -5.57 -14.50
CA ILE A 366 -3.68 -6.65 -13.70
C ILE A 366 -4.67 -6.96 -12.59
N TYR A 367 -5.20 -8.18 -12.60
CA TYR A 367 -6.19 -8.67 -11.65
C TYR A 367 -5.59 -9.74 -10.74
N ALA A 368 -6.03 -9.78 -9.49
CA ALA A 368 -5.90 -10.94 -8.61
C ALA A 368 -7.11 -11.86 -8.82
N LEU A 369 -6.88 -13.12 -9.18
CA LEU A 369 -7.91 -14.16 -9.20
C LEU A 369 -8.00 -14.84 -7.85
N CYS A 370 -9.23 -15.02 -7.38
CA CYS A 370 -9.55 -15.68 -6.13
C CYS A 370 -10.20 -17.05 -6.36
N GLU A 371 -10.33 -17.86 -5.30
CA GLU A 371 -10.95 -19.19 -5.38
C GLU A 371 -12.47 -19.12 -5.18
N ASN A 372 -12.94 -18.20 -4.34
CA ASN A 372 -14.35 -18.00 -4.01
C ASN A 372 -14.77 -16.54 -4.22
N ALA A 373 -16.05 -16.33 -4.52
CA ALA A 373 -16.62 -15.00 -4.73
C ALA A 373 -16.55 -14.12 -3.47
N ASP A 374 -16.57 -14.75 -2.29
CA ASP A 374 -16.46 -14.08 -1.00
C ASP A 374 -14.99 -13.85 -0.55
N ASP A 375 -14.00 -14.30 -1.32
CA ASP A 375 -12.60 -14.04 -1.00
C ASP A 375 -12.30 -12.54 -1.07
N PHE A 376 -11.35 -12.09 -0.24
CA PHE A 376 -11.04 -10.67 -0.10
C PHE A 376 -9.56 -10.40 -0.32
N VAL A 377 -9.22 -9.44 -1.19
CA VAL A 377 -7.86 -8.92 -1.35
C VAL A 377 -7.70 -7.67 -0.50
N SER A 378 -6.75 -7.69 0.43
CA SER A 378 -6.54 -6.58 1.37
C SER A 378 -5.37 -5.68 1.02
N SER A 379 -4.30 -6.24 0.46
CA SER A 379 -3.07 -5.49 0.22
C SER A 379 -2.19 -6.14 -0.83
N VAL A 380 -1.41 -5.30 -1.51
CA VAL A 380 -0.19 -5.70 -2.20
C VAL A 380 0.98 -5.04 -1.47
N SER A 381 2.00 -5.82 -1.14
CA SER A 381 3.14 -5.38 -0.34
C SER A 381 4.44 -5.82 -0.99
N GLY A 382 5.59 -5.32 -0.55
CA GLY A 382 6.87 -5.83 -1.03
C GLY A 382 8.02 -5.49 -0.09
N ASP A 383 9.08 -6.29 -0.14
CA ASP A 383 10.35 -6.04 0.52
C ASP A 383 11.50 -6.81 -0.20
N SER A 384 12.70 -6.79 0.37
CA SER A 384 13.88 -7.46 -0.21
C SER A 384 13.79 -9.00 -0.25
N GLU A 385 12.90 -9.62 0.52
CA GLU A 385 12.65 -11.07 0.52
C GLU A 385 11.49 -11.45 -0.41
N PHE A 386 10.42 -10.65 -0.42
CA PHE A 386 9.24 -10.82 -1.27
C PHE A 386 8.98 -9.55 -2.09
N PRO A 387 9.70 -9.33 -3.21
CA PRO A 387 9.65 -8.07 -3.92
C PRO A 387 8.37 -7.92 -4.75
N THR A 388 7.73 -6.76 -4.66
CA THR A 388 6.70 -6.34 -5.63
C THR A 388 7.34 -5.42 -6.67
N ARG A 389 7.21 -5.81 -7.94
CA ARG A 389 7.80 -5.14 -9.09
C ARG A 389 6.78 -5.09 -10.22
N ILE A 390 6.53 -3.91 -10.76
CA ILE A 390 5.83 -3.74 -12.04
C ILE A 390 6.78 -2.99 -12.95
N GLN A 391 7.26 -3.67 -13.98
CA GLN A 391 8.32 -3.16 -14.84
C GLN A 391 7.91 -3.16 -16.29
N SER A 392 8.40 -2.17 -17.04
CA SER A 392 8.32 -2.15 -18.48
C SER A 392 9.71 -2.13 -19.10
N SER A 393 9.87 -2.75 -20.27
CA SER A 393 11.11 -2.60 -21.05
C SER A 393 11.35 -1.16 -21.55
N THR A 394 10.34 -0.28 -21.44
CA THR A 394 10.42 1.16 -21.74
C THR A 394 10.05 2.02 -20.52
N SER A 395 8.89 2.66 -20.51
CA SER A 395 8.38 3.53 -19.45
C SER A 395 6.86 3.42 -19.36
N PHE A 396 6.30 3.78 -18.22
CA PHE A 396 4.85 3.90 -18.05
C PHE A 396 4.38 5.28 -18.50
N PHE A 397 3.24 5.31 -19.19
CA PHE A 397 2.54 6.54 -19.47
C PHE A 397 1.80 6.99 -18.20
N GLN A 398 2.10 8.22 -17.78
CA GLN A 398 1.41 8.91 -16.70
C GLN A 398 0.77 10.18 -17.23
N SER A 399 -0.53 10.31 -16.97
CA SER A 399 -1.36 11.46 -17.27
C SER A 399 -1.14 12.53 -16.22
N SER A 400 -1.00 13.79 -16.65
CA SER A 400 -0.97 14.93 -15.72
C SER A 400 -2.30 15.16 -14.97
N PHE A 401 -3.34 14.41 -15.31
CA PHE A 401 -4.68 14.44 -14.71
C PHE A 401 -5.06 13.10 -14.07
N GLY A 402 -4.10 12.18 -13.99
CA GLY A 402 -4.22 10.94 -13.26
C GLY A 402 -3.65 11.06 -11.84
N GLY A 403 -3.47 9.93 -11.18
CA GLY A 403 -2.94 9.84 -9.83
C GLY A 403 -2.46 8.43 -9.52
N LEU A 404 -1.70 8.30 -8.43
CA LEU A 404 -1.00 7.06 -8.08
C LEU A 404 -1.96 5.90 -7.85
N THR A 405 -3.12 6.20 -7.26
CA THR A 405 -4.11 5.19 -6.88
C THR A 405 -5.39 5.25 -7.70
N GLY A 406 -6.08 4.11 -7.81
CA GLY A 406 -7.41 4.05 -8.42
C GLY A 406 -8.43 5.00 -7.76
N SER A 407 -8.24 5.33 -6.48
CA SER A 407 -9.11 6.28 -5.75
C SER A 407 -8.96 7.73 -6.23
N GLU A 408 -7.79 8.06 -6.80
CA GLU A 408 -7.45 9.39 -7.29
C GLU A 408 -7.90 9.59 -8.76
N GLN A 409 -8.37 8.53 -9.41
CA GLN A 409 -8.88 8.60 -10.77
C GLN A 409 -10.25 9.28 -10.80
N ASN A 410 -10.39 10.29 -11.65
CA ASN A 410 -11.63 11.05 -11.80
C ASN A 410 -12.23 10.84 -13.19
N SER A 411 -13.21 9.94 -13.26
CA SER A 411 -13.89 9.56 -14.50
C SER A 411 -14.60 10.73 -15.19
N SER A 412 -15.01 11.75 -14.43
CA SER A 412 -15.64 12.97 -14.96
C SER A 412 -14.66 13.80 -15.81
N LEU A 413 -13.35 13.67 -15.59
CA LEU A 413 -12.33 14.37 -16.37
C LEU A 413 -12.05 13.71 -17.73
N PHE A 414 -12.39 12.43 -17.92
CA PHE A 414 -12.03 11.67 -19.14
C PHE A 414 -12.69 12.23 -20.41
N ALA A 415 -13.84 12.90 -20.29
CA ALA A 415 -14.48 13.56 -21.42
C ALA A 415 -13.67 14.76 -21.96
N PHE A 416 -12.87 15.41 -21.10
CA PHE A 416 -12.07 16.59 -21.41
C PHE A 416 -10.60 16.22 -21.67
N PHE A 417 -10.09 15.25 -20.93
CA PHE A 417 -8.74 14.71 -21.04
C PHE A 417 -8.81 13.20 -21.27
N PRO A 418 -9.12 12.74 -22.50
CA PRO A 418 -9.32 11.31 -22.77
C PRO A 418 -8.12 10.43 -22.46
N SER A 419 -6.90 10.98 -22.47
CA SER A 419 -5.69 10.25 -22.11
C SER A 419 -5.63 9.87 -20.63
N ALA A 420 -6.32 10.61 -19.75
CA ALA A 420 -6.37 10.31 -18.32
C ALA A 420 -7.07 8.98 -18.01
N ALA A 421 -7.98 8.52 -18.88
CA ALA A 421 -8.60 7.19 -18.72
C ALA A 421 -7.60 6.03 -18.84
N PHE A 422 -6.43 6.31 -19.42
CA PHE A 422 -5.36 5.34 -19.68
C PHE A 422 -4.10 5.63 -18.84
N ASP A 423 -4.26 6.40 -17.78
CA ASP A 423 -3.22 6.61 -16.77
C ASP A 423 -2.76 5.30 -16.13
N SER A 424 -1.52 5.25 -15.64
CA SER A 424 -0.97 4.07 -14.96
C SER A 424 -1.06 4.23 -13.43
N TYR A 425 -1.86 3.40 -12.78
CA TYR A 425 -2.12 3.51 -11.34
C TYR A 425 -2.22 2.13 -10.68
N ILE A 426 -2.00 2.10 -9.36
CA ILE A 426 -2.24 0.93 -8.51
C ILE A 426 -3.64 0.97 -7.89
N SER A 427 -4.22 -0.20 -7.57
CA SER A 427 -5.56 -0.27 -7.02
C SER A 427 -5.79 -1.53 -6.18
N ILE A 428 -6.96 -1.55 -5.52
CA ILE A 428 -7.63 -2.75 -5.02
C ILE A 428 -9.12 -2.54 -5.35
N GLY A 429 -9.53 -3.08 -6.50
CA GLY A 429 -10.91 -3.08 -6.99
C GLY A 429 -11.48 -1.74 -7.46
N LEU A 430 -10.71 -0.64 -7.39
CA LEU A 430 -11.18 0.70 -7.79
C LEU A 430 -10.64 1.13 -9.16
N THR A 431 -11.48 1.81 -9.93
CA THR A 431 -11.09 2.54 -11.16
C THR A 431 -11.39 4.03 -11.08
N GLU A 432 -11.98 4.46 -9.96
CA GLU A 432 -12.32 5.83 -9.62
C GLU A 432 -12.44 5.96 -8.09
N SER A 433 -12.74 7.17 -7.60
CA SER A 433 -12.95 7.43 -6.17
C SER A 433 -13.95 6.47 -5.53
N ALA A 434 -13.65 6.05 -4.29
CA ALA A 434 -14.43 5.02 -3.60
C ALA A 434 -15.90 5.45 -3.37
N GLY A 435 -16.83 4.59 -3.76
CA GLY A 435 -18.26 4.76 -3.53
C GLY A 435 -18.71 4.26 -2.15
N THR A 436 -20.03 4.21 -1.96
CA THR A 436 -20.63 3.75 -0.69
C THR A 436 -20.26 2.29 -0.39
N GLY A 437 -19.60 2.06 0.74
CA GLY A 437 -19.16 0.73 1.18
C GLY A 437 -17.80 0.29 0.62
N GLU A 438 -17.20 1.07 -0.27
CA GLU A 438 -15.83 0.89 -0.74
C GLU A 438 -14.86 1.67 0.16
N GLY A 439 -13.58 1.32 0.14
CA GLY A 439 -12.52 1.97 0.90
C GLY A 439 -11.45 2.56 -0.01
N ASN A 440 -11.00 3.77 0.30
CA ASN A 440 -9.87 4.40 -0.38
C ASN A 440 -8.60 3.54 -0.26
N ILE A 441 -7.81 3.51 -1.33
CA ILE A 441 -6.51 2.85 -1.37
C ILE A 441 -5.52 3.66 -0.54
N ASN A 442 -4.96 3.05 0.50
CA ASN A 442 -3.94 3.64 1.35
C ASN A 442 -2.56 3.16 0.90
N THR A 443 -1.54 4.01 0.96
CA THR A 443 -0.16 3.64 0.61
C THR A 443 0.77 3.82 1.81
N ILE A 444 1.78 2.96 1.89
CA ILE A 444 2.93 3.10 2.79
C ILE A 444 4.17 3.07 1.91
N ASP A 445 4.91 4.17 1.95
CA ASP A 445 6.13 4.36 1.18
C ASP A 445 7.32 4.57 2.12
N ASN A 446 8.48 4.06 1.70
CA ASN A 446 9.74 4.24 2.37
C ASN A 446 10.45 5.48 1.79
N PRO A 447 10.75 6.53 2.58
CA PRO A 447 11.45 7.70 2.07
C PRO A 447 12.84 7.41 1.47
N GLY A 448 13.44 6.27 1.80
CA GLY A 448 14.70 5.80 1.21
C GLY A 448 14.56 5.13 -0.16
N ASN A 449 13.35 4.73 -0.54
CA ASN A 449 12.97 4.15 -1.83
C ASN A 449 11.52 4.56 -2.15
N PRO A 450 11.30 5.82 -2.57
CA PRO A 450 9.97 6.39 -2.76
C PRO A 450 9.32 5.82 -4.03
N TRP A 451 8.78 4.60 -3.94
CA TRP A 451 8.29 3.87 -5.09
C TRP A 451 7.08 4.55 -5.73
N GLY A 452 6.23 5.23 -4.93
CA GLY A 452 5.05 5.93 -5.43
C GLY A 452 5.43 7.12 -6.30
N GLU A 453 6.30 8.00 -5.80
CA GLU A 453 6.81 9.15 -6.57
C GLU A 453 7.59 8.71 -7.82
N SER A 454 8.33 7.60 -7.72
CA SER A 454 9.09 7.04 -8.85
C SER A 454 8.16 6.56 -9.97
N PHE A 455 7.09 5.85 -9.60
CA PHE A 455 6.10 5.31 -10.53
C PHE A 455 5.27 6.41 -11.20
N GLU A 456 4.83 7.43 -10.44
CA GLU A 456 4.19 8.64 -11.00
C GLU A 456 5.13 9.44 -11.93
N GLY A 457 6.45 9.24 -11.79
CA GLY A 457 7.45 9.75 -12.73
C GLY A 457 7.54 8.97 -14.05
N GLY A 458 6.74 7.91 -14.24
CA GLY A 458 6.76 7.02 -15.41
C GLY A 458 7.83 5.91 -15.36
N ASN A 459 8.49 5.72 -14.22
CA ASN A 459 9.49 4.66 -14.02
C ASN A 459 8.83 3.37 -13.51
N ASP A 460 9.62 2.30 -13.42
CA ASP A 460 9.19 1.04 -12.80
C ASP A 460 8.73 1.24 -11.35
N LEU A 461 7.71 0.47 -10.94
CA LEU A 461 7.30 0.35 -9.55
C LEU A 461 8.15 -0.73 -8.88
N LEU A 462 8.97 -0.36 -7.90
CA LEU A 462 9.93 -1.25 -7.25
C LEU A 462 9.82 -1.17 -5.72
N ILE A 463 9.24 -2.21 -5.12
CA ILE A 463 9.18 -2.41 -3.67
C ILE A 463 10.02 -3.64 -3.32
N ASP A 464 11.34 -3.47 -3.28
CA ASP A 464 12.32 -4.55 -3.13
C ASP A 464 13.46 -4.24 -2.14
N ASP A 465 13.27 -3.23 -1.29
CA ASP A 465 14.23 -2.86 -0.26
C ASP A 465 13.90 -3.50 1.11
N THR A 466 14.82 -3.35 2.07
CA THR A 466 14.70 -4.01 3.39
C THR A 466 13.61 -3.44 4.30
N ILE A 467 13.13 -2.22 4.06
CA ILE A 467 12.02 -1.61 4.79
C ILE A 467 10.70 -2.01 4.13
N GLY A 468 10.69 -2.04 2.80
CA GLY A 468 9.53 -2.41 2.00
C GLY A 468 8.51 -1.29 1.84
N GLY A 469 7.32 -1.66 1.38
CA GLY A 469 6.22 -0.75 1.09
C GLY A 469 4.96 -1.54 0.76
N SER A 470 3.82 -0.85 0.68
CA SER A 470 2.54 -1.50 0.36
C SER A 470 1.46 -0.52 -0.04
N TRP A 471 0.44 -1.01 -0.75
CA TRP A 471 -0.87 -0.39 -0.79
C TRP A 471 -1.96 -1.34 -0.31
N PHE A 472 -2.96 -0.81 0.40
CA PHE A 472 -3.94 -1.62 1.12
C PHE A 472 -5.28 -0.91 1.33
N ILE A 473 -6.29 -1.71 1.65
CA ILE A 473 -7.61 -1.30 2.13
C ILE A 473 -7.93 -2.04 3.43
N PHE A 474 -8.95 -1.59 4.17
CA PHE A 474 -9.35 -2.26 5.40
C PHE A 474 -10.31 -3.40 5.11
N ASN A 475 -10.19 -4.48 5.89
CA ASN A 475 -11.09 -5.63 5.74
C ASN A 475 -12.55 -5.19 5.96
N GLY A 476 -13.44 -5.59 5.05
CA GLY A 476 -14.85 -5.20 5.02
C GLY A 476 -15.19 -4.17 3.94
N ASN A 477 -14.20 -3.54 3.28
CA ASN A 477 -14.43 -2.65 2.16
C ASN A 477 -14.81 -3.43 0.89
N THR A 478 -15.97 -3.14 0.28
CA THR A 478 -16.54 -3.97 -0.80
C THR A 478 -15.68 -4.09 -2.05
N ASN A 479 -14.84 -3.09 -2.36
CA ASN A 479 -13.86 -3.14 -3.45
C ASN A 479 -12.74 -4.18 -3.27
N GLY A 480 -12.58 -4.75 -2.08
CA GLY A 480 -11.67 -5.88 -1.86
C GLY A 480 -12.28 -7.24 -2.16
N ILE A 481 -13.60 -7.35 -2.34
CA ILE A 481 -14.31 -8.62 -2.49
C ILE A 481 -14.24 -9.08 -3.95
N ALA A 482 -13.87 -10.35 -4.17
CA ALA A 482 -13.67 -10.91 -5.50
C ALA A 482 -14.93 -10.96 -6.37
N GLY A 483 -16.12 -11.06 -5.76
CA GLY A 483 -17.39 -11.04 -6.48
C GLY A 483 -17.62 -12.24 -7.39
N ASP A 484 -18.69 -12.19 -8.19
CA ASP A 484 -19.11 -13.29 -9.06
C ASP A 484 -18.10 -13.62 -10.17
N ASP A 485 -17.23 -12.67 -10.54
CA ASP A 485 -16.17 -12.88 -11.52
C ASP A 485 -14.85 -13.33 -10.90
N PHE A 486 -14.81 -13.53 -9.58
CA PHE A 486 -13.67 -14.02 -8.80
C PHE A 486 -12.40 -13.16 -8.93
N ARG A 487 -12.52 -11.87 -9.24
CA ARG A 487 -11.38 -11.01 -9.57
C ARG A 487 -11.38 -9.69 -8.81
N VAL A 488 -10.19 -9.24 -8.45
CA VAL A 488 -9.96 -7.90 -7.87
C VAL A 488 -8.88 -7.18 -8.67
N LEU A 489 -9.18 -5.97 -9.16
CA LEU A 489 -8.21 -5.16 -9.92
C LEU A 489 -7.07 -4.69 -9.00
N LEU A 490 -5.82 -4.96 -9.36
CA LEU A 490 -4.62 -4.57 -8.60
C LEU A 490 -3.87 -3.38 -9.21
N ALA A 491 -3.91 -3.22 -10.53
CA ALA A 491 -3.29 -2.11 -11.23
C ALA A 491 -3.82 -1.98 -12.66
N GLN A 492 -3.78 -0.75 -13.18
CA GLN A 492 -3.87 -0.46 -14.61
C GLN A 492 -2.55 0.17 -15.04
N VAL A 493 -1.93 -0.31 -16.11
CA VAL A 493 -0.63 0.22 -16.58
C VAL A 493 -0.62 0.40 -18.08
N THR A 494 -0.09 1.52 -18.56
CA THR A 494 -0.02 1.84 -19.99
C THR A 494 1.43 1.97 -20.41
N THR A 495 1.88 1.12 -21.34
CA THR A 495 3.27 1.13 -21.81
C THR A 495 3.39 0.69 -23.27
N ASP A 496 4.44 1.15 -23.97
CA ASP A 496 4.82 0.71 -25.33
C ASP A 496 5.92 -0.36 -25.31
N GLY A 497 6.30 -0.83 -24.11
CA GLY A 497 7.24 -1.92 -23.87
C GLY A 497 6.56 -3.22 -23.45
N ASP A 498 7.40 -4.21 -23.15
CA ASP A 498 6.98 -5.51 -22.62
C ASP A 498 6.88 -5.42 -21.09
N LEU A 499 5.82 -5.98 -20.50
CA LEU A 499 5.62 -6.03 -19.05
C LEU A 499 6.38 -7.20 -18.41
N SER A 500 6.96 -6.96 -17.23
CA SER A 500 7.57 -8.00 -16.39
C SER A 500 7.52 -7.60 -14.92
N GLY A 501 7.66 -8.57 -14.02
CA GLY A 501 7.71 -8.29 -12.58
C GLY A 501 7.01 -9.35 -11.74
N SER A 502 6.67 -8.98 -10.50
CA SER A 502 6.04 -9.85 -9.52
C SER A 502 5.18 -9.04 -8.56
N MET A 503 4.15 -9.64 -7.96
CA MET A 503 3.37 -8.99 -6.89
C MET A 503 3.22 -9.91 -5.69
N TYR A 504 3.42 -9.37 -4.49
CA TYR A 504 3.17 -10.07 -3.24
C TYR A 504 1.83 -9.62 -2.65
N VAL A 505 0.81 -10.45 -2.90
CA VAL A 505 -0.61 -10.14 -2.65
C VAL A 505 -1.12 -10.91 -1.43
N GLN A 506 -1.92 -10.24 -0.59
CA GLN A 506 -2.62 -10.86 0.53
C GLN A 506 -4.08 -11.11 0.20
N PHE A 507 -4.53 -12.35 0.42
CA PHE A 507 -5.92 -12.78 0.29
C PHE A 507 -6.45 -13.28 1.64
N PHE A 508 -7.73 -13.04 1.91
CA PHE A 508 -8.48 -13.67 2.99
C PHE A 508 -9.52 -14.61 2.40
N GLU A 509 -9.40 -15.90 2.69
CA GLU A 509 -10.33 -16.92 2.21
C GLU A 509 -11.74 -16.67 2.80
N ASN A 510 -12.76 -16.55 1.95
CA ASN A 510 -14.14 -16.19 2.31
C ASN A 510 -14.23 -14.91 3.16
N GLY A 511 -13.31 -13.95 2.94
CA GLY A 511 -13.27 -12.66 3.63
C GLY A 511 -12.84 -12.74 5.10
N SER A 512 -12.45 -13.92 5.59
CA SER A 512 -12.12 -14.14 6.99
C SER A 512 -10.69 -13.69 7.30
N PRO A 513 -10.47 -12.68 8.17
CA PRO A 513 -9.12 -12.26 8.55
C PRO A 513 -8.35 -13.33 9.35
N ALA A 514 -9.00 -14.42 9.76
CA ALA A 514 -8.35 -15.56 10.40
C ALA A 514 -7.78 -16.58 9.40
N GLN A 515 -8.13 -16.48 8.12
CA GLN A 515 -7.66 -17.35 7.04
C GLN A 515 -6.94 -16.51 5.99
N ASP A 516 -5.75 -16.03 6.34
CA ASP A 516 -4.93 -15.23 5.45
C ASP A 516 -3.92 -16.08 4.67
N THR A 517 -3.79 -15.79 3.38
CA THR A 517 -2.79 -16.37 2.50
C THR A 517 -2.04 -15.23 1.81
N ARG A 518 -0.72 -15.37 1.66
CA ARG A 518 0.10 -14.41 0.94
C ARG A 518 0.89 -15.13 -0.14
N LYS A 519 0.90 -14.57 -1.34
CA LYS A 519 1.51 -15.20 -2.50
C LYS A 519 2.35 -14.18 -3.24
N LEU A 520 3.62 -14.53 -3.46
CA LEU A 520 4.47 -13.83 -4.42
C LEU A 520 4.19 -14.48 -5.77
N ILE A 521 3.60 -13.72 -6.68
CA ILE A 521 3.16 -14.20 -7.98
C ILE A 521 3.96 -13.45 -9.04
N ASP A 522 4.77 -14.17 -9.81
CA ASP A 522 5.51 -13.60 -10.93
C ASP A 522 4.59 -13.39 -12.14
N PHE A 523 4.82 -12.35 -12.94
CA PHE A 523 4.05 -12.08 -14.16
C PHE A 523 4.18 -13.22 -15.18
N GLN A 524 5.29 -13.95 -15.19
CA GLN A 524 5.47 -15.15 -16.01
C GLN A 524 4.63 -16.34 -15.51
N GLN A 525 4.25 -16.32 -14.23
CA GLN A 525 3.37 -17.28 -13.58
C GLN A 525 1.92 -16.79 -13.51
N ALA A 526 1.62 -15.64 -14.14
CA ALA A 526 0.25 -15.15 -14.26
C ALA A 526 -0.60 -16.18 -15.01
N CYS A 527 -1.81 -16.37 -14.52
CA CYS A 527 -2.79 -17.25 -15.09
C CYS A 527 -3.31 -16.67 -16.39
N TYR A 528 -3.23 -17.48 -17.44
CA TYR A 528 -3.88 -17.20 -18.71
C TYR A 528 -5.37 -17.48 -18.53
N GLY A 529 -6.17 -16.41 -18.45
CA GLY A 529 -7.61 -16.53 -18.56
C GLY A 529 -8.05 -16.91 -19.98
N PRO A 530 -9.31 -17.32 -20.18
CA PRO A 530 -9.87 -17.51 -21.51
C PRO A 530 -9.77 -16.21 -22.32
N GLU A 531 -8.95 -16.18 -23.37
CA GLU A 531 -8.84 -15.00 -24.25
C GLU A 531 -10.13 -14.77 -25.05
N GLU A 532 -10.44 -13.49 -25.29
CA GLU A 532 -11.58 -12.98 -26.09
C GLU A 532 -11.62 -13.51 -27.54
N PHE A 533 -10.58 -14.22 -28.00
CA PHE A 533 -10.47 -14.77 -29.36
C PHE A 533 -11.01 -16.20 -29.52
N ALA A 534 -11.44 -16.89 -28.45
CA ALA A 534 -12.16 -18.16 -28.57
C ALA A 534 -13.61 -17.92 -29.08
N ALA A 535 -14.03 -18.67 -30.11
CA ALA A 535 -15.36 -18.47 -30.70
C ALA A 535 -16.48 -18.93 -29.74
N CYS A 536 -17.14 -17.99 -29.08
CA CYS A 536 -18.32 -18.22 -28.25
C CYS A 536 -19.52 -18.76 -29.06
N GLU A 537 -20.16 -19.84 -28.58
CA GLU A 537 -21.38 -20.43 -29.16
C GLU A 537 -22.62 -20.02 -28.34
N TYR A 538 -23.72 -19.59 -28.95
CA TYR A 538 -24.95 -19.15 -28.24
C TYR A 538 -26.17 -20.01 -28.59
N PRO A 539 -27.16 -20.17 -27.69
CA PRO A 539 -28.33 -21.02 -27.94
C PRO A 539 -29.37 -20.36 -28.87
N GLU A 540 -30.22 -21.18 -29.51
CA GLU A 540 -31.32 -20.68 -30.37
C GLU A 540 -32.46 -20.07 -29.52
N SER A 541 -33.25 -19.14 -30.09
CA SER A 541 -34.15 -18.21 -29.37
C SER A 541 -35.30 -18.80 -28.52
N LEU A 542 -35.44 -20.12 -28.43
CA LEU A 542 -36.45 -20.82 -27.62
C LEU A 542 -35.86 -22.01 -26.84
N LEU A 543 -34.56 -22.25 -26.98
CA LEU A 543 -33.84 -23.36 -26.39
C LEU A 543 -32.71 -22.84 -25.51
N ASP A 544 -32.28 -23.62 -24.53
CA ASP A 544 -31.05 -23.41 -23.80
C ASP A 544 -29.85 -24.06 -24.53
N CYS A 545 -28.67 -24.01 -23.90
CA CYS A 545 -27.43 -24.54 -24.45
C CYS A 545 -27.37 -26.07 -24.57
N ASN A 546 -28.28 -26.79 -23.92
CA ASN A 546 -28.43 -28.23 -24.07
C ASN A 546 -29.47 -28.61 -25.14
N GLY A 547 -30.17 -27.61 -25.69
CA GLY A 547 -31.28 -27.81 -26.62
C GLY A 547 -32.60 -28.09 -25.92
N ASP A 548 -32.73 -27.75 -24.64
CA ASP A 548 -33.95 -27.87 -23.84
C ASP A 548 -34.78 -26.58 -23.92
N CYS A 549 -36.10 -26.66 -23.84
CA CYS A 549 -36.98 -25.50 -24.00
C CYS A 549 -36.88 -24.51 -22.82
N LEU A 550 -36.76 -23.21 -23.11
CA LEU A 550 -36.66 -22.16 -22.09
C LEU A 550 -37.97 -21.96 -21.29
N ASN A 551 -39.11 -22.28 -21.90
CA ASN A 551 -40.41 -22.38 -21.25
C ASN A 551 -41.04 -23.72 -21.64
N ASP A 552 -41.01 -24.65 -20.70
CA ASP A 552 -41.64 -25.96 -20.74
C ASP A 552 -42.32 -26.15 -19.37
N VAL A 553 -43.52 -25.59 -19.24
CA VAL A 553 -44.23 -25.48 -17.96
C VAL A 553 -44.66 -26.85 -17.43
N ASP A 554 -44.91 -27.82 -18.32
CA ASP A 554 -45.32 -29.17 -17.94
C ASP A 554 -44.21 -30.23 -18.01
N GLY A 555 -43.05 -29.88 -18.57
CA GLY A 555 -41.82 -30.67 -18.53
C GLY A 555 -41.80 -31.83 -19.52
N ASP A 556 -42.60 -31.76 -20.59
CA ASP A 556 -42.75 -32.83 -21.58
C ASP A 556 -41.71 -32.77 -22.72
N GLY A 557 -40.89 -31.72 -22.74
CA GLY A 557 -39.84 -31.47 -23.73
C GLY A 557 -40.30 -30.73 -24.98
N VAL A 558 -41.54 -30.19 -24.99
CA VAL A 558 -42.07 -29.29 -26.02
C VAL A 558 -42.23 -27.89 -25.44
N CYS A 559 -41.74 -26.86 -26.13
CA CYS A 559 -41.88 -25.49 -25.63
C CYS A 559 -43.37 -25.10 -25.61
N ASP A 560 -43.84 -24.42 -24.56
CA ASP A 560 -45.24 -24.00 -24.36
C ASP A 560 -45.88 -23.39 -25.62
N GLU A 561 -45.11 -22.62 -26.42
CA GLU A 561 -45.59 -21.99 -27.65
C GLU A 561 -45.97 -22.99 -28.77
N LEU A 562 -45.71 -24.29 -28.58
CA LEU A 562 -45.91 -25.38 -29.54
C LEU A 562 -46.89 -26.48 -29.07
N GLU A 563 -47.51 -26.35 -27.89
CA GLU A 563 -48.38 -27.37 -27.29
C GLU A 563 -49.79 -27.52 -27.90
N VAL A 564 -50.39 -28.72 -27.73
CA VAL A 564 -51.76 -29.08 -28.16
C VAL A 564 -52.63 -29.49 -26.95
N PRO A 565 -53.63 -28.69 -26.53
CA PRO A 565 -54.41 -28.95 -25.31
C PRO A 565 -55.43 -30.11 -25.41
N GLY A 566 -55.44 -31.06 -24.47
CA GLY A 566 -56.37 -32.19 -24.38
C GLY A 566 -56.29 -32.97 -23.05
N CYS A 567 -56.76 -34.23 -22.98
CA CYS A 567 -56.56 -35.10 -21.80
C CYS A 567 -55.53 -36.18 -22.13
N ASP A 568 -54.34 -36.10 -21.57
CA ASP A 568 -53.18 -36.95 -21.87
C ASP A 568 -53.00 -38.15 -20.90
N ASP A 569 -53.89 -38.29 -19.90
CA ASP A 569 -53.82 -39.39 -18.94
C ASP A 569 -54.56 -40.65 -19.40
N LEU A 570 -53.80 -41.70 -19.71
CA LEU A 570 -54.29 -43.03 -20.11
C LEU A 570 -55.26 -43.69 -19.10
N SER A 571 -55.27 -43.25 -17.84
CA SER A 571 -56.12 -43.77 -16.76
C SER A 571 -57.44 -42.98 -16.57
N ALA A 572 -57.57 -41.84 -17.24
CA ALA A 572 -58.81 -41.07 -17.26
C ALA A 572 -59.87 -41.73 -18.14
N CYS A 573 -61.14 -41.54 -17.81
CA CYS A 573 -62.26 -42.05 -18.58
C CYS A 573 -62.41 -41.39 -19.98
N ASN A 574 -61.62 -40.35 -20.30
CA ASN A 574 -61.73 -39.54 -21.53
C ASN A 574 -60.39 -39.11 -22.17
N TYR A 575 -59.37 -39.97 -22.13
CA TYR A 575 -58.05 -39.79 -22.76
C TYR A 575 -58.07 -39.51 -24.28
N ASP A 576 -57.16 -38.63 -24.76
CA ASP A 576 -56.88 -38.22 -26.15
C ASP A 576 -55.37 -38.41 -26.50
N GLU A 577 -55.07 -39.08 -27.61
CA GLU A 577 -53.70 -39.43 -28.04
C GLU A 577 -52.91 -38.29 -28.71
N SER A 578 -53.55 -37.14 -28.97
CA SER A 578 -52.96 -36.00 -29.67
C SER A 578 -52.68 -34.78 -28.78
N ALA A 579 -52.98 -34.90 -27.50
CA ALA A 579 -52.71 -33.88 -26.50
C ALA A 579 -51.22 -33.90 -26.11
N THR A 580 -50.59 -32.72 -26.09
CA THR A 580 -49.26 -32.44 -25.54
C THR A 580 -49.32 -31.34 -24.47
N ASP A 581 -50.53 -31.10 -23.93
CA ASP A 581 -50.80 -30.23 -22.77
C ASP A 581 -52.12 -30.70 -22.15
N ASN A 582 -52.11 -31.07 -20.86
CA ASN A 582 -53.32 -31.50 -20.16
C ASN A 582 -54.16 -30.31 -19.68
N ASN A 583 -55.22 -29.98 -20.42
CA ASN A 583 -56.10 -28.87 -20.10
C ASN A 583 -57.10 -29.12 -18.95
N GLY A 584 -56.87 -30.14 -18.12
CA GLY A 584 -57.70 -30.49 -16.97
C GLY A 584 -59.06 -31.09 -17.34
N SER A 585 -59.21 -31.57 -18.57
CA SER A 585 -60.45 -32.20 -19.02
C SER A 585 -60.61 -33.66 -18.58
N CYS A 586 -59.60 -34.27 -17.94
CA CYS A 586 -59.61 -35.67 -17.51
C CYS A 586 -60.61 -35.98 -16.37
N THR A 587 -61.30 -37.11 -16.45
CA THR A 587 -62.33 -37.55 -15.50
C THR A 587 -62.04 -38.94 -14.91
N TYR A 588 -62.19 -39.09 -13.59
CA TYR A 588 -61.75 -40.27 -12.82
C TYR A 588 -62.82 -40.80 -11.83
N PRO A 589 -62.74 -42.06 -11.38
CA PRO A 589 -63.62 -42.64 -10.35
C PRO A 589 -63.39 -42.11 -8.91
N SER A 590 -64.38 -42.27 -8.02
CA SER A 590 -64.35 -41.79 -6.62
C SER A 590 -63.57 -42.70 -5.67
N GLU A 591 -62.90 -42.13 -4.65
CA GLU A 591 -61.97 -42.85 -3.76
C GLU A 591 -62.62 -43.98 -2.96
N GLY A 592 -62.00 -45.15 -3.02
CA GLY A 592 -62.56 -46.40 -2.49
C GLY A 592 -63.55 -47.07 -3.44
N TYR A 593 -63.86 -46.50 -4.62
CA TYR A 593 -64.82 -47.02 -5.60
C TYR A 593 -64.24 -47.08 -7.04
N ASP A 594 -64.83 -47.87 -7.96
CA ASP A 594 -64.46 -47.95 -9.39
C ASP A 594 -65.26 -46.99 -10.31
N CYS A 595 -65.00 -46.94 -11.63
CA CYS A 595 -65.67 -46.02 -12.61
C CYS A 595 -67.17 -46.24 -12.77
N GLU A 596 -67.73 -47.27 -12.12
CA GLU A 596 -69.16 -47.57 -12.03
C GLU A 596 -69.72 -47.48 -10.59
N GLY A 597 -68.87 -47.34 -9.55
CA GLY A 597 -69.22 -46.95 -8.18
C GLY A 597 -69.31 -48.04 -7.09
N SER A 598 -68.36 -48.99 -6.95
CA SER A 598 -68.37 -50.06 -5.89
C SER A 598 -67.20 -50.05 -4.85
N CYS A 599 -67.41 -50.19 -3.49
CA CYS A 599 -66.33 -50.11 -2.43
C CYS A 599 -65.26 -51.22 -2.58
N LEU A 600 -63.98 -50.86 -2.40
CA LEU A 600 -62.80 -51.67 -2.73
C LEU A 600 -62.11 -52.40 -1.54
N ALA A 601 -62.40 -52.11 -0.25
CA ALA A 601 -61.90 -52.87 0.93
C ALA A 601 -62.71 -52.65 2.25
N ASP A 602 -62.99 -53.74 2.98
CA ASP A 602 -63.76 -53.83 4.26
C ASP A 602 -63.28 -55.08 5.04
N ALA A 603 -62.34 -54.89 5.98
CA ALA A 603 -61.49 -55.97 6.51
C ALA A 603 -62.17 -56.86 7.55
N ASP A 604 -63.07 -56.33 8.36
CA ASP A 604 -63.88 -57.13 9.28
C ASP A 604 -65.31 -57.41 8.76
N SER A 605 -65.63 -56.88 7.57
CA SER A 605 -66.87 -57.10 6.81
C SER A 605 -68.13 -56.61 7.52
N ASP A 606 -68.01 -55.60 8.38
CA ASP A 606 -69.13 -54.99 9.09
C ASP A 606 -69.86 -53.89 8.29
N GLY A 607 -69.33 -53.54 7.11
CA GLY A 607 -69.93 -52.63 6.14
C GLY A 607 -69.50 -51.16 6.28
N ILE A 608 -68.49 -50.87 7.10
CA ILE A 608 -67.84 -49.57 7.20
C ILE A 608 -66.38 -49.75 6.71
N CYS A 609 -66.02 -49.14 5.58
CA CYS A 609 -64.66 -49.30 5.02
C CYS A 609 -63.66 -48.76 6.10
N ASP A 610 -62.63 -49.55 6.45
CA ASP A 610 -61.81 -49.57 7.71
C ASP A 610 -61.33 -48.25 8.36
N ALA A 611 -61.52 -47.09 7.74
CA ALA A 611 -60.98 -45.81 8.18
C ALA A 611 -61.75 -45.11 9.33
N PHE A 612 -62.64 -45.80 10.09
CA PHE A 612 -63.64 -45.11 10.97
C PHE A 612 -63.90 -45.69 12.41
N GLU A 613 -62.91 -46.18 13.20
CA GLU A 613 -63.03 -46.79 14.59
C GLU A 613 -62.44 -45.95 15.82
N ILE A 614 -62.81 -46.18 17.14
CA ILE A 614 -62.46 -45.30 18.35
C ILE A 614 -61.89 -45.97 19.67
N PRO A 615 -60.77 -45.51 20.33
CA PRO A 615 -60.13 -46.10 21.56
C PRO A 615 -60.38 -45.49 23.01
N GLY A 616 -60.11 -46.20 24.15
CA GLY A 616 -60.17 -45.75 25.60
C GLY A 616 -59.85 -46.78 26.78
N CYS A 617 -59.75 -46.36 28.08
CA CYS A 617 -59.41 -47.21 29.28
C CYS A 617 -60.56 -48.11 29.80
N GLN A 618 -60.30 -49.43 29.88
CA GLN A 618 -61.31 -50.47 30.14
C GLN A 618 -61.23 -51.15 31.54
N ASP A 619 -60.39 -50.68 32.48
CA ASP A 619 -60.20 -51.31 33.82
C ASP A 619 -60.96 -50.61 34.95
N SER A 620 -61.77 -51.35 35.73
CA SER A 620 -62.70 -50.81 36.74
C SER A 620 -62.09 -50.47 38.10
N ASP A 621 -60.85 -50.89 38.40
CA ASP A 621 -60.21 -50.64 39.70
C ASP A 621 -59.42 -49.32 39.77
N ALA A 622 -59.31 -48.62 38.64
CA ALA A 622 -58.69 -47.30 38.54
C ALA A 622 -59.67 -46.17 38.83
N CYS A 623 -59.15 -45.02 39.26
CA CYS A 623 -59.94 -43.83 39.55
C CYS A 623 -60.66 -43.23 38.31
N ASN A 624 -60.39 -43.67 37.06
CA ASN A 624 -60.86 -43.04 35.81
C ASN A 624 -61.30 -43.97 34.61
N TYR A 625 -62.04 -45.05 34.86
CA TYR A 625 -62.61 -46.01 33.86
C TYR A 625 -63.68 -45.46 32.85
N ASN A 626 -63.70 -45.86 31.55
CA ASN A 626 -64.70 -45.46 30.50
C ASN A 626 -65.34 -46.64 29.70
N LEU A 627 -66.63 -46.53 29.35
CA LEU A 627 -67.47 -47.61 28.76
C LEU A 627 -67.60 -47.59 27.21
N ASP A 628 -67.37 -46.45 26.52
CA ASP A 628 -67.66 -46.29 25.08
C ASP A 628 -66.46 -46.53 24.14
N ALA A 629 -65.37 -47.08 24.66
CA ALA A 629 -64.19 -47.42 23.88
C ALA A 629 -64.43 -48.68 23.01
N THR A 630 -64.30 -48.58 21.68
CA THR A 630 -64.31 -49.75 20.77
C THR A 630 -62.93 -50.40 20.64
N ASP A 631 -61.88 -49.75 21.14
CA ASP A 631 -60.53 -50.31 21.29
C ASP A 631 -59.80 -49.83 22.58
N ALA A 632 -58.83 -50.57 23.14
CA ALA A 632 -58.22 -50.24 24.44
C ALA A 632 -56.95 -49.36 24.33
N ASP A 633 -56.85 -48.25 25.08
CA ASP A 633 -55.77 -47.23 24.89
C ASP A 633 -54.74 -47.03 26.02
N GLY A 634 -54.95 -47.63 27.21
CA GLY A 634 -53.94 -47.67 28.29
C GLY A 634 -53.97 -46.58 29.38
N SER A 635 -55.07 -45.83 29.56
CA SER A 635 -55.12 -44.56 30.33
C SER A 635 -55.58 -44.58 31.84
N CYS A 636 -55.27 -45.57 32.69
CA CYS A 636 -55.89 -45.74 34.05
C CYS A 636 -55.03 -45.26 35.30
N SER A 637 -55.58 -44.67 36.41
CA SER A 637 -54.87 -44.01 37.59
C SER A 637 -55.26 -44.39 39.07
N TYR A 638 -54.42 -44.11 40.13
CA TYR A 638 -54.55 -44.53 41.58
C TYR A 638 -53.95 -43.55 42.67
N ALA A 639 -54.18 -43.74 44.01
CA ALA A 639 -53.85 -42.81 45.14
C ALA A 639 -52.45 -42.92 45.85
N GLN A 640 -52.01 -41.89 46.61
CA GLN A 640 -50.64 -41.66 47.14
C GLN A 640 -50.40 -42.02 48.63
N GLY A 641 -49.20 -42.51 48.98
CA GLY A 641 -48.85 -43.06 50.31
C GLY A 641 -48.67 -42.02 51.44
N GLY A 642 -49.14 -42.38 52.64
CA GLY A 642 -49.22 -41.50 53.83
C GLY A 642 -50.62 -40.92 54.08
N TYR A 643 -51.48 -41.00 53.05
CA TYR A 643 -52.88 -40.58 53.04
C TYR A 643 -53.77 -41.68 52.38
N ASP A 644 -55.10 -41.61 52.53
CA ASP A 644 -56.05 -42.45 51.78
C ASP A 644 -56.61 -41.72 50.53
N CYS A 645 -57.45 -42.38 49.70
CA CYS A 645 -58.00 -41.78 48.45
C CYS A 645 -58.88 -40.52 48.68
N ASP A 646 -59.16 -40.19 49.95
CA ASP A 646 -59.89 -38.99 50.39
C ASP A 646 -59.00 -38.01 51.22
N GLY A 647 -57.71 -38.33 51.47
CA GLY A 647 -56.70 -37.39 51.95
C GLY A 647 -56.43 -37.29 53.47
N ASN A 648 -56.59 -38.33 54.31
CA ASN A 648 -56.36 -38.25 55.77
C ASN A 648 -54.97 -38.75 56.28
N CYS A 649 -54.29 -38.02 57.18
CA CYS A 649 -52.92 -38.29 57.71
C CYS A 649 -52.86 -39.36 58.83
N LEU A 650 -51.74 -40.10 58.94
CA LEU A 650 -51.63 -41.36 59.70
C LEU A 650 -50.78 -41.34 61.01
N THR A 651 -49.94 -40.32 61.32
CA THR A 651 -49.21 -40.18 62.63
C THR A 651 -48.83 -38.71 62.97
N ASP A 652 -49.15 -38.22 64.17
CA ASP A 652 -48.99 -36.82 64.70
C ASP A 652 -48.75 -36.87 66.23
N THR A 653 -47.58 -36.43 66.72
CA THR A 653 -47.02 -36.69 68.06
C THR A 653 -47.21 -35.54 69.05
N ASP A 654 -47.10 -34.28 68.63
CA ASP A 654 -47.36 -33.13 69.50
C ASP A 654 -48.84 -32.66 69.44
N GLY A 655 -49.58 -33.17 68.44
CA GLY A 655 -51.03 -33.13 68.34
C GLY A 655 -51.59 -31.86 67.72
N ASP A 656 -50.79 -31.14 66.94
CA ASP A 656 -51.18 -29.87 66.31
C ASP A 656 -51.90 -30.03 64.94
N GLY A 657 -51.95 -31.26 64.41
CA GLY A 657 -52.66 -31.62 63.17
C GLY A 657 -51.78 -31.70 61.92
N VAL A 658 -50.45 -31.56 62.05
CA VAL A 658 -49.48 -31.85 60.99
C VAL A 658 -48.83 -33.22 61.26
N CYS A 659 -48.64 -34.03 60.21
CA CYS A 659 -47.99 -35.34 60.35
C CYS A 659 -46.50 -35.14 60.70
N ASP A 660 -45.95 -35.85 61.70
CA ASP A 660 -44.58 -35.66 62.26
C ASP A 660 -43.44 -35.56 61.23
N GLU A 661 -43.61 -36.13 60.03
CA GLU A 661 -42.64 -36.05 58.94
C GLU A 661 -42.61 -34.66 58.25
N PHE A 662 -43.48 -33.72 58.67
CA PHE A 662 -43.70 -32.43 58.01
C PHE A 662 -43.63 -31.20 58.94
N GLU A 663 -43.08 -31.31 60.17
CA GLU A 663 -42.84 -30.16 61.08
C GLU A 663 -41.68 -29.25 60.62
N ILE A 664 -41.79 -27.92 60.83
CA ILE A 664 -40.82 -26.90 60.37
C ILE A 664 -40.40 -26.01 61.56
N GLY A 665 -39.09 -25.89 61.83
CA GLY A 665 -38.54 -25.06 62.93
C GLY A 665 -38.18 -23.63 62.52
N GLY A 666 -38.46 -22.64 63.39
CA GLY A 666 -38.15 -21.21 63.19
C GLY A 666 -38.66 -20.31 64.34
N CYS A 667 -38.39 -18.99 64.32
CA CYS A 667 -38.77 -18.08 65.43
C CYS A 667 -40.30 -17.91 65.58
N THR A 668 -40.86 -18.25 66.74
CA THR A 668 -42.32 -18.19 66.99
C THR A 668 -42.80 -16.93 67.71
N ASP A 669 -41.90 -16.00 68.08
CA ASP A 669 -42.24 -14.77 68.79
C ASP A 669 -42.65 -13.64 67.84
N ILE A 670 -43.93 -13.24 67.91
CA ILE A 670 -44.55 -12.28 67.00
C ILE A 670 -43.98 -10.85 67.07
N VAL A 671 -43.19 -10.51 68.09
CA VAL A 671 -42.53 -9.20 68.21
C VAL A 671 -41.07 -9.19 67.75
N ALA A 672 -40.53 -10.32 67.30
CA ALA A 672 -39.20 -10.40 66.70
C ALA A 672 -39.25 -10.10 65.19
N CYS A 673 -38.19 -9.48 64.67
CA CYS A 673 -38.10 -9.05 63.28
C CYS A 673 -38.12 -10.23 62.27
N ASN A 674 -37.69 -11.41 62.71
CA ASN A 674 -37.64 -12.64 61.90
C ASN A 674 -38.66 -13.70 62.37
N TYR A 675 -39.80 -13.26 62.91
CA TYR A 675 -40.94 -14.15 63.19
C TYR A 675 -41.37 -14.93 61.95
N ASP A 676 -41.43 -16.27 62.05
CA ASP A 676 -41.90 -17.14 60.98
C ASP A 676 -43.28 -17.74 61.33
N ALA A 677 -44.27 -17.40 60.51
CA ALA A 677 -45.65 -17.86 60.69
C ALA A 677 -45.88 -19.33 60.26
N VAL A 678 -44.94 -19.96 59.53
CA VAL A 678 -45.01 -21.39 59.18
C VAL A 678 -44.16 -22.27 60.09
N ALA A 679 -43.37 -21.66 60.97
CA ALA A 679 -42.67 -22.40 62.01
C ALA A 679 -43.71 -23.04 62.94
N THR A 680 -43.75 -24.37 62.93
CA THR A 680 -44.57 -25.16 63.86
C THR A 680 -43.85 -25.37 65.19
N ASP A 681 -42.53 -25.09 65.27
CA ASP A 681 -41.72 -25.25 66.48
C ASP A 681 -40.61 -24.18 66.62
N ASP A 682 -40.35 -23.68 67.85
CA ASP A 682 -39.38 -22.59 68.09
C ASP A 682 -37.93 -23.09 68.25
N ASP A 683 -37.04 -22.60 67.39
CA ASP A 683 -35.63 -23.02 67.35
C ASP A 683 -34.64 -22.05 68.04
N GLY A 684 -35.11 -20.92 68.57
CA GLY A 684 -34.32 -19.93 69.31
C GLY A 684 -33.62 -18.86 68.45
N SER A 685 -34.05 -18.66 67.20
CA SER A 685 -33.44 -17.76 66.22
C SER A 685 -33.90 -16.28 66.25
N CYS A 686 -34.75 -15.84 67.18
CA CYS A 686 -35.40 -14.52 67.17
C CYS A 686 -34.47 -13.28 67.32
N GLU A 687 -34.64 -12.25 66.47
CA GLU A 687 -33.87 -10.99 66.39
C GLU A 687 -34.76 -9.73 66.54
N TYR A 688 -34.23 -8.57 67.02
CA TYR A 688 -35.03 -7.36 67.39
C TYR A 688 -34.42 -6.04 66.87
N GLU A 689 -35.23 -4.97 66.78
CA GLU A 689 -34.86 -3.69 66.12
C GLU A 689 -33.82 -2.81 66.87
N ALA A 690 -33.16 -1.92 66.11
CA ALA A 690 -32.17 -0.95 66.61
C ALA A 690 -32.82 0.42 66.89
N ALA A 691 -32.31 1.17 67.88
CA ALA A 691 -32.89 2.45 68.31
C ALA A 691 -32.87 3.51 67.18
N GLY A 692 -34.04 4.03 66.82
CA GLY A 692 -34.25 4.98 65.71
C GLY A 692 -34.88 4.35 64.45
N TYR A 693 -34.85 3.01 64.35
CA TYR A 693 -35.29 2.25 63.18
C TYR A 693 -36.30 1.15 63.53
N ASP A 694 -37.10 0.70 62.56
CA ASP A 694 -37.97 -0.47 62.67
C ASP A 694 -37.25 -1.79 62.36
N CYS A 695 -37.98 -2.91 62.44
CA CYS A 695 -37.45 -4.26 62.20
C CYS A 695 -36.98 -4.54 60.77
N ALA A 696 -37.29 -3.67 59.81
CA ALA A 696 -36.80 -3.73 58.45
C ALA A 696 -35.67 -2.73 58.20
N GLY A 697 -35.24 -2.00 59.24
CA GLY A 697 -34.19 -0.98 59.17
C GLY A 697 -34.69 0.36 58.65
N ASN A 698 -36.00 0.61 58.61
CA ASN A 698 -36.56 1.88 58.15
C ASN A 698 -36.64 2.88 59.31
N CYS A 699 -36.39 4.14 59.00
CA CYS A 699 -36.44 5.19 60.00
C CYS A 699 -37.86 5.44 60.56
N ILE A 700 -37.97 5.72 61.86
CA ILE A 700 -39.25 5.94 62.56
C ILE A 700 -39.79 7.39 62.38
N SER A 701 -38.92 8.36 62.06
CA SER A 701 -39.27 9.77 61.80
C SER A 701 -38.30 10.32 60.74
N ASP A 702 -38.82 10.38 59.52
CA ASP A 702 -38.12 10.70 58.28
C ASP A 702 -39.06 11.61 57.48
N ALA A 703 -38.82 12.92 57.57
CA ALA A 703 -39.74 13.95 57.12
C ALA A 703 -39.72 14.16 55.59
N ASP A 704 -38.60 13.89 54.95
CA ASP A 704 -38.38 14.05 53.50
C ASP A 704 -38.35 12.70 52.75
N GLY A 705 -38.20 11.58 53.46
CA GLY A 705 -38.37 10.22 52.98
C GLY A 705 -37.10 9.58 52.43
N ASP A 706 -35.92 10.09 52.79
CA ASP A 706 -34.63 9.66 52.22
C ASP A 706 -34.01 8.43 52.95
N GLY A 707 -34.63 7.98 54.04
CA GLY A 707 -34.22 6.82 54.83
C GLY A 707 -33.25 7.14 55.98
N ILE A 708 -32.85 8.40 56.15
CA ILE A 708 -32.13 8.90 57.33
C ILE A 708 -33.18 9.46 58.31
N CYS A 709 -32.90 9.38 59.61
CA CYS A 709 -33.82 9.92 60.60
C CYS A 709 -33.57 11.39 60.86
N ASP A 710 -34.64 12.16 61.05
CA ASP A 710 -34.63 13.61 61.34
C ASP A 710 -33.60 14.02 62.42
N GLU A 711 -33.30 13.13 63.38
CA GLU A 711 -32.34 13.40 64.46
C GLU A 711 -30.86 13.21 64.09
N PHE A 712 -30.58 12.70 62.89
CA PHE A 712 -29.26 12.40 62.35
C PHE A 712 -28.92 13.18 61.06
N GLU A 713 -29.80 14.09 60.63
CA GLU A 713 -29.62 14.87 59.41
C GLU A 713 -28.55 15.98 59.54
N VAL A 714 -27.82 16.22 58.45
CA VAL A 714 -26.82 17.27 58.29
C VAL A 714 -27.25 18.20 57.14
N MET A 715 -27.58 19.45 57.46
CA MET A 715 -28.00 20.46 56.48
C MET A 715 -26.83 20.90 55.58
N GLY A 716 -27.00 20.88 54.27
CA GLY A 716 -26.06 21.40 53.27
C GLY A 716 -26.50 21.02 51.85
N CYS A 717 -25.72 21.35 50.81
CA CYS A 717 -26.12 20.96 49.45
C CYS A 717 -25.88 19.47 49.20
N THR A 718 -26.95 18.72 48.92
CA THR A 718 -26.92 17.26 48.69
C THR A 718 -26.85 16.85 47.22
N ALA A 719 -27.00 17.81 46.29
CA ALA A 719 -26.90 17.56 44.85
C ALA A 719 -25.43 17.47 44.42
N ASP A 720 -25.00 16.30 43.95
CA ASP A 720 -23.63 15.99 43.55
C ASP A 720 -23.12 16.82 42.37
N ASN A 721 -24.04 17.31 41.53
CA ASN A 721 -23.77 18.22 40.42
C ASN A 721 -23.76 19.72 40.79
N ALA A 722 -23.91 20.08 42.06
CA ALA A 722 -23.79 21.47 42.52
C ALA A 722 -22.36 21.85 42.91
N CYS A 723 -22.00 23.11 42.68
CA CYS A 723 -20.66 23.66 42.95
C CYS A 723 -20.25 23.72 44.41
N ASN A 724 -21.24 23.74 45.29
CA ASN A 724 -21.05 23.69 46.73
C ASN A 724 -21.59 22.40 47.34
N TYR A 725 -21.64 21.31 46.56
CA TYR A 725 -21.95 19.97 47.05
C TYR A 725 -21.12 19.64 48.29
N ASP A 726 -21.79 19.16 49.34
CA ASP A 726 -21.17 18.71 50.59
C ASP A 726 -21.51 17.23 50.79
N ASP A 727 -20.49 16.36 50.66
CA ASP A 727 -20.64 14.90 50.81
C ASP A 727 -21.11 14.45 52.21
N SER A 728 -21.10 15.38 53.17
CA SER A 728 -21.56 15.15 54.53
C SER A 728 -22.98 15.64 54.77
N ALA A 729 -23.58 16.38 53.82
CA ALA A 729 -24.96 16.80 53.88
C ALA A 729 -25.88 15.60 53.61
N THR A 730 -26.95 15.52 54.40
CA THR A 730 -27.98 14.50 54.27
C THR A 730 -29.37 15.13 54.14
N ASP A 731 -29.49 16.46 54.11
CA ASP A 731 -30.73 17.18 53.79
C ASP A 731 -30.36 18.52 53.12
N ASP A 732 -31.08 18.87 52.04
CA ASP A 732 -30.84 20.08 51.24
C ASP A 732 -31.41 21.32 51.92
N ASP A 733 -30.54 22.23 52.33
CA ASP A 733 -30.95 23.50 52.94
C ASP A 733 -31.30 24.61 51.92
N GLY A 734 -31.33 24.25 50.63
CA GLY A 734 -31.58 25.14 49.50
C GLY A 734 -30.38 26.05 49.20
N SER A 735 -29.19 25.72 49.72
CA SER A 735 -27.97 26.44 49.43
C SER A 735 -27.26 25.97 48.16
N CYS A 736 -27.73 24.90 47.49
CA CYS A 736 -27.14 24.41 46.26
C CYS A 736 -26.98 25.52 45.20
N ASP A 737 -25.74 25.75 44.82
CA ASP A 737 -25.29 26.71 43.84
C ASP A 737 -24.74 25.93 42.65
N TYR A 738 -25.44 25.97 41.52
CA TYR A 738 -25.10 25.16 40.34
C TYR A 738 -24.22 25.91 39.33
N CYS A 739 -24.09 27.24 39.44
CA CYS A 739 -23.44 28.05 38.40
C CYS A 739 -22.17 28.79 38.87
N SER A 740 -21.75 28.67 40.14
CA SER A 740 -20.53 29.36 40.62
C SER A 740 -19.20 28.70 40.25
N CYS A 741 -19.19 27.46 39.76
CA CYS A 741 -18.01 26.81 39.16
C CYS A 741 -17.78 27.23 37.72
N SER A 742 -18.81 27.71 37.04
CA SER A 742 -18.78 28.10 35.62
C SER A 742 -18.06 29.44 35.40
N ASN A 743 -17.37 29.97 36.42
CA ASN A 743 -16.76 31.29 36.36
C ASN A 743 -15.28 31.23 36.00
N PHE A 744 -14.98 30.85 34.75
CA PHE A 744 -13.96 31.57 34.01
C PHE A 744 -14.65 32.44 32.97
N GLY A 745 -14.97 33.67 33.40
CA GLY A 745 -14.88 34.80 32.49
C GLY A 745 -13.43 34.89 32.00
N PHE A 746 -13.13 34.19 30.91
CA PHE A 746 -11.92 34.40 30.16
C PHE A 746 -11.96 35.83 29.61
N SER A 747 -10.85 36.53 29.78
CA SER A 747 -10.60 37.72 28.98
C SER A 747 -10.62 37.28 27.50
N PRO A 748 -11.20 38.06 26.55
CA PRO A 748 -11.17 37.76 25.11
C PRO A 748 -9.75 37.58 24.51
N SER A 749 -8.70 37.67 25.33
CA SER A 749 -7.31 37.45 24.99
C SER A 749 -6.80 36.01 25.21
N ASP A 750 -7.62 35.14 25.83
CA ASP A 750 -7.18 33.83 26.33
C ASP A 750 -8.03 32.66 25.79
N THR A 751 -8.82 32.87 24.73
CA THR A 751 -9.67 31.85 24.08
C THR A 751 -9.28 31.65 22.62
N TYR A 752 -9.64 30.51 22.03
CA TYR A 752 -9.48 30.21 20.60
C TYR A 752 -10.79 30.57 19.86
N PRO A 753 -11.00 31.79 19.33
CA PRO A 753 -12.26 32.12 18.65
C PRO A 753 -12.35 31.50 17.25
N LEU A 754 -13.58 31.22 16.80
CA LEU A 754 -13.91 30.87 15.41
C LEU A 754 -14.15 32.17 14.63
N SER A 755 -13.52 32.33 13.46
CA SER A 755 -13.83 33.40 12.51
C SER A 755 -14.53 32.84 11.29
N VAL A 756 -15.66 33.44 10.92
CA VAL A 756 -16.37 33.19 9.66
C VAL A 756 -16.32 34.46 8.83
N GLU A 757 -15.62 34.43 7.70
CA GLU A 757 -15.40 35.60 6.85
C GLU A 757 -15.83 35.36 5.41
N VAL A 758 -16.22 36.44 4.72
CA VAL A 758 -16.48 36.40 3.27
C VAL A 758 -15.15 36.32 2.54
N TYR A 759 -14.96 35.22 1.80
CA TYR A 759 -13.83 35.05 0.90
C TYR A 759 -14.06 35.76 -0.43
N GLY A 760 -15.28 35.65 -0.97
CA GLY A 760 -15.65 36.33 -2.21
C GLY A 760 -17.16 36.32 -2.43
N GLU A 761 -17.64 37.37 -3.07
CA GLU A 761 -19.04 37.48 -3.51
C GLU A 761 -19.08 37.24 -5.03
N ASP A 762 -20.15 36.60 -5.50
CA ASP A 762 -20.41 36.38 -6.92
C ASP A 762 -19.32 35.59 -7.65
N LEU A 763 -18.50 34.81 -6.91
CA LEU A 763 -17.59 33.83 -7.48
C LEU A 763 -18.37 32.73 -8.20
N GLN A 764 -19.52 32.38 -7.63
CA GLN A 764 -20.62 31.73 -8.31
C GLN A 764 -21.79 32.73 -8.38
N PRO A 765 -22.42 32.94 -9.55
CA PRO A 765 -23.41 34.00 -9.72
C PRO A 765 -24.54 33.95 -8.68
N GLY A 766 -24.69 35.02 -7.90
CA GLY A 766 -25.73 35.17 -6.87
C GLY A 766 -25.46 34.45 -5.54
N MET A 767 -24.23 33.98 -5.30
CA MET A 767 -23.83 33.31 -4.05
C MET A 767 -22.60 33.98 -3.43
N THR A 768 -22.39 33.71 -2.15
CA THR A 768 -21.23 34.18 -1.38
C THR A 768 -20.42 32.99 -0.89
N THR A 769 -19.11 33.05 -1.09
CA THR A 769 -18.14 32.07 -0.58
C THR A 769 -17.60 32.54 0.76
N TYR A 770 -17.72 31.70 1.77
CA TYR A 770 -17.31 31.91 3.15
C TYR A 770 -16.12 31.02 3.49
N ARG A 771 -15.25 31.49 4.37
CA ARG A 771 -14.16 30.70 4.95
C ARG A 771 -14.20 30.73 6.47
N PHE A 772 -13.91 29.58 7.05
CA PHE A 772 -13.98 29.33 8.48
C PHE A 772 -12.57 29.10 9.02
N TYR A 773 -12.22 29.81 10.08
CA TYR A 773 -10.91 29.76 10.70
C TYR A 773 -11.01 29.58 12.21
N VAL A 774 -10.13 28.77 12.79
CA VAL A 774 -9.89 28.78 14.24
C VAL A 774 -8.67 29.65 14.52
N ASN A 775 -8.83 30.67 15.36
CA ASN A 775 -7.73 31.57 15.73
C ASN A 775 -6.94 30.97 16.89
N MET A 776 -5.64 30.80 16.68
CA MET A 776 -4.70 30.21 17.63
C MET A 776 -4.05 31.27 18.51
N LEU A 777 -3.82 30.91 19.78
CA LEU A 777 -3.18 31.79 20.74
C LEU A 777 -1.65 31.82 20.57
N ASN A 778 -1.04 30.69 20.19
CA ASN A 778 0.39 30.54 20.01
C ASN A 778 0.72 29.89 18.67
N GLU A 779 1.89 30.22 18.10
CA GLU A 779 2.40 29.62 16.86
C GLU A 779 2.64 28.11 16.97
N ASP A 780 2.82 27.60 18.20
CA ASP A 780 3.02 26.17 18.48
C ASP A 780 1.71 25.44 18.80
N ASP A 781 0.57 26.12 18.88
CA ASP A 781 -0.72 25.44 19.10
C ASP A 781 -1.12 24.64 17.86
N PHE A 782 -1.77 23.50 18.06
CA PHE A 782 -2.08 22.56 16.99
C PHE A 782 -3.57 22.23 16.94
N LEU A 783 -4.21 22.47 15.81
CA LEU A 783 -5.58 22.02 15.54
C LEU A 783 -5.56 20.60 14.98
N SER A 784 -6.20 19.66 15.67
CA SER A 784 -6.16 18.26 15.27
C SER A 784 -7.40 17.80 14.53
N SER A 785 -8.59 18.23 14.97
CA SER A 785 -9.84 17.70 14.44
C SER A 785 -11.01 18.67 14.58
N ILE A 786 -11.98 18.49 13.69
CA ILE A 786 -13.34 19.00 13.80
C ILE A 786 -14.23 17.76 13.94
N PHE A 787 -15.17 17.76 14.89
CA PHE A 787 -15.94 16.56 15.23
C PHE A 787 -17.38 16.88 15.64
N GLY A 788 -18.23 15.85 15.64
CA GLY A 788 -19.56 15.86 16.25
C GLY A 788 -20.00 14.46 16.65
N ASN A 789 -20.81 14.35 17.70
CA ASN A 789 -21.42 13.12 18.21
C ASN A 789 -22.67 13.44 19.06
N ASP A 790 -23.29 12.42 19.66
CA ASP A 790 -24.50 12.56 20.49
C ASP A 790 -24.31 13.37 21.78
N GLU A 791 -23.08 13.53 22.26
CA GLU A 791 -22.74 14.38 23.41
C GLU A 791 -22.42 15.84 23.00
N ALA A 792 -21.70 16.01 21.90
CA ALA A 792 -21.25 17.28 21.33
C ALA A 792 -21.65 17.33 19.86
N GLY A 793 -22.94 17.60 19.61
CA GLY A 793 -23.46 17.65 18.24
C GLY A 793 -22.79 18.72 17.39
N PHE A 794 -22.55 18.41 16.12
CA PHE A 794 -22.15 19.36 15.08
C PHE A 794 -23.32 19.62 14.15
N GLU A 795 -23.51 20.88 13.76
CA GLU A 795 -24.50 21.29 12.77
C GLU A 795 -23.93 22.39 11.87
N LEU A 796 -24.09 22.24 10.57
CA LEU A 796 -23.86 23.29 9.59
C LEU A 796 -25.12 23.47 8.75
N SER A 797 -25.76 24.63 8.92
CA SER A 797 -27.04 24.95 8.32
C SER A 797 -26.95 26.16 7.39
N THR A 798 -27.62 26.04 6.25
CA THR A 798 -27.84 27.09 5.26
C THR A 798 -29.31 27.08 4.85
N THR A 799 -29.83 28.19 4.31
CA THR A 799 -31.27 28.30 4.00
C THR A 799 -31.69 27.39 2.85
N ASN A 800 -30.90 27.35 1.78
CA ASN A 800 -31.21 26.60 0.56
C ASN A 800 -30.16 25.53 0.22
N GLY A 801 -29.33 25.15 1.19
CA GLY A 801 -28.14 24.34 0.93
C GLY A 801 -26.94 25.19 0.51
N PHE A 802 -25.79 24.53 0.37
CA PHE A 802 -24.58 25.10 -0.19
C PHE A 802 -24.30 24.53 -1.57
N TRP A 803 -23.41 25.18 -2.30
CA TRP A 803 -23.10 24.86 -3.68
C TRP A 803 -21.77 24.13 -3.78
N ASN A 804 -21.74 23.06 -4.58
CA ASN A 804 -20.52 22.34 -4.97
C ASN A 804 -20.34 22.42 -6.48
N SER A 805 -19.09 22.59 -6.90
CA SER A 805 -18.65 22.48 -8.28
C SER A 805 -18.69 21.04 -8.74
N THR A 806 -19.15 20.78 -9.97
CA THR A 806 -19.11 19.45 -10.59
C THR A 806 -17.70 18.90 -10.80
N PHE A 807 -16.67 19.75 -10.67
CA PHE A 807 -15.26 19.38 -10.77
C PHE A 807 -14.53 19.54 -9.43
N GLY A 808 -15.29 19.84 -8.38
CA GLY A 808 -14.82 20.06 -7.02
C GLY A 808 -14.48 18.78 -6.28
N GLY A 809 -14.16 18.91 -5.00
CA GLY A 809 -13.85 17.78 -4.13
C GLY A 809 -14.38 18.00 -2.72
N SER A 810 -14.53 16.92 -1.96
CA SER A 810 -15.08 17.01 -0.60
C SER A 810 -14.08 17.63 0.39
N VAL A 811 -12.79 17.49 0.08
CA VAL A 811 -11.68 17.99 0.90
C VAL A 811 -10.76 18.88 0.08
N ALA A 812 -10.09 19.83 0.73
CA ALA A 812 -9.19 20.78 0.05
C ALA A 812 -8.07 20.12 -0.77
N SER A 813 -7.59 18.94 -0.36
CA SER A 813 -6.54 18.21 -1.09
C SER A 813 -6.97 17.78 -2.49
N ASP A 814 -8.27 17.73 -2.76
CA ASP A 814 -8.81 17.38 -4.08
C ASP A 814 -8.87 18.61 -5.01
N ILE A 815 -8.67 19.82 -4.47
CA ILE A 815 -8.72 21.07 -5.23
C ILE A 815 -7.37 21.34 -5.87
N ASN A 816 -7.34 21.33 -7.20
CA ASN A 816 -6.16 21.69 -7.99
C ASN A 816 -6.24 23.15 -8.48
N PRO A 817 -5.38 24.07 -7.98
CA PRO A 817 -5.41 25.48 -8.37
C PRO A 817 -5.12 25.73 -9.86
N GLU A 818 -4.42 24.81 -10.53
CA GLU A 818 -4.15 24.93 -11.97
C GLU A 818 -5.44 24.81 -12.81
N PHE A 819 -6.49 24.19 -12.26
CA PHE A 819 -7.77 24.03 -12.95
C PHE A 819 -8.62 25.30 -12.94
N PHE A 820 -8.31 26.29 -12.10
CA PHE A 820 -9.06 27.56 -12.04
C PHE A 820 -9.05 28.32 -13.36
N VAL A 821 -8.05 28.09 -14.23
CA VAL A 821 -7.98 28.69 -15.56
C VAL A 821 -9.02 28.10 -16.52
N PHE A 822 -9.38 26.83 -16.32
CA PHE A 822 -10.31 26.10 -17.18
C PHE A 822 -11.73 26.09 -16.61
N PHE A 823 -11.84 26.01 -15.27
CA PHE A 823 -13.07 25.95 -14.50
C PHE A 823 -13.02 27.03 -13.40
N PRO A 824 -13.28 28.30 -13.73
CA PRO A 824 -13.23 29.40 -12.76
C PRO A 824 -14.17 29.22 -11.56
N GLU A 825 -15.25 28.47 -11.75
CA GLU A 825 -16.23 28.12 -10.72
C GLU A 825 -15.64 27.28 -9.57
N LEU A 826 -14.51 26.60 -9.78
CA LEU A 826 -13.81 25.85 -8.72
C LEU A 826 -13.31 26.73 -7.58
N ILE A 827 -13.09 28.01 -7.83
CA ILE A 827 -12.71 28.97 -6.79
C ILE A 827 -13.83 29.09 -5.74
N ALA A 828 -15.08 28.88 -6.16
CA ALA A 828 -16.27 28.92 -5.32
C ALA A 828 -16.67 27.54 -4.78
N ASP A 829 -15.87 26.49 -4.99
CA ASP A 829 -16.25 25.16 -4.51
C ASP A 829 -16.30 25.08 -2.97
N SER A 830 -17.16 24.21 -2.44
CA SER A 830 -17.27 23.99 -0.99
C SER A 830 -16.55 22.71 -0.58
N TRP A 831 -15.75 22.77 0.47
CA TRP A 831 -14.92 21.67 0.94
C TRP A 831 -14.47 21.89 2.39
N VAL A 832 -14.07 20.81 3.07
CA VAL A 832 -13.48 20.86 4.41
C VAL A 832 -11.96 20.66 4.38
N THR A 833 -11.28 21.12 5.43
CA THR A 833 -9.82 21.05 5.53
C THR A 833 -9.32 21.12 6.97
N ILE A 834 -8.02 20.94 7.14
CA ILE A 834 -7.24 21.49 8.25
C ILE A 834 -5.99 22.12 7.62
N GLY A 835 -5.97 23.45 7.59
CA GLY A 835 -4.82 24.31 7.25
C GLY A 835 -4.40 24.41 5.78
N ILE A 836 -4.88 23.54 4.88
CA ILE A 836 -4.55 23.60 3.44
C ILE A 836 -5.73 24.14 2.62
N GLU A 837 -5.43 24.78 1.48
CA GLU A 837 -6.44 25.34 0.56
C GLU A 837 -6.49 24.62 -0.80
N SER A 838 -5.65 23.60 -0.98
CA SER A 838 -5.45 22.85 -2.22
C SER A 838 -4.72 21.54 -1.92
N GLN A 839 -4.38 20.78 -2.97
CA GLN A 839 -3.40 19.69 -2.93
C GLN A 839 -2.22 19.98 -1.99
N ASN A 840 -1.95 19.02 -1.10
CA ASN A 840 -0.93 19.13 -0.06
C ASN A 840 0.48 19.18 -0.67
N SER A 841 1.39 19.90 -0.01
CA SER A 841 2.75 20.13 -0.49
C SER A 841 3.80 19.87 0.59
N GLY A 842 4.93 19.28 0.19
CA GLY A 842 6.03 19.01 1.11
C GLY A 842 5.65 18.02 2.21
N ALA A 843 5.65 18.46 3.47
CA ALA A 843 5.36 17.61 4.64
C ALA A 843 3.90 17.67 5.11
N GLU A 844 3.03 18.37 4.38
CA GLU A 844 1.58 18.44 4.63
C GLU A 844 0.91 17.10 4.28
N SER A 845 -0.23 16.79 4.93
CA SER A 845 -1.03 15.59 4.65
C SER A 845 -2.49 15.96 4.41
N ALA A 846 -3.17 15.17 3.56
CA ALA A 846 -4.61 15.22 3.42
C ALA A 846 -5.32 14.91 4.75
N ILE A 847 -6.51 15.46 4.93
CA ILE A 847 -7.34 15.15 6.11
C ILE A 847 -7.92 13.73 5.98
N SER A 848 -8.05 13.04 7.10
CA SER A 848 -8.82 11.79 7.19
C SER A 848 -10.24 12.11 7.65
N THR A 849 -11.23 11.38 7.14
CA THR A 849 -12.64 11.55 7.52
C THR A 849 -13.20 10.30 8.20
N VAL A 850 -14.15 10.51 9.08
CA VAL A 850 -14.96 9.48 9.75
C VAL A 850 -16.41 9.96 9.67
N GLU A 851 -17.31 9.07 9.28
CA GLU A 851 -18.74 9.36 9.23
C GLU A 851 -19.56 8.15 9.71
N SER A 852 -20.74 8.46 10.23
CA SER A 852 -21.76 7.47 10.57
C SER A 852 -22.51 7.05 9.31
N ASN A 853 -22.94 5.78 9.27
CA ASN A 853 -23.83 5.29 8.21
C ASN A 853 -25.21 5.96 8.24
N GLU A 854 -25.65 6.46 9.40
CA GLU A 854 -26.94 7.14 9.55
C GLU A 854 -26.84 8.63 9.19
N GLN A 855 -25.64 9.22 9.31
CA GLN A 855 -25.36 10.63 9.05
C GLN A 855 -24.09 10.80 8.19
N PRO A 856 -24.10 10.30 6.93
CA PRO A 856 -22.96 10.47 6.03
C PRO A 856 -22.88 11.94 5.57
N TRP A 857 -21.80 12.62 5.94
CA TRP A 857 -21.64 14.06 5.69
C TRP A 857 -20.68 14.37 4.56
N VAL A 858 -19.73 13.47 4.25
CA VAL A 858 -18.70 13.72 3.21
C VAL A 858 -19.36 13.91 1.85
N ALA A 859 -20.37 13.09 1.57
CA ALA A 859 -21.18 13.16 0.36
C ALA A 859 -21.92 14.50 0.16
N ALA A 860 -22.11 15.30 1.21
CA ALA A 860 -22.74 16.61 1.09
C ALA A 860 -21.86 17.63 0.35
N PHE A 861 -20.53 17.45 0.39
CA PHE A 861 -19.56 18.25 -0.36
C PHE A 861 -19.26 17.70 -1.77
N HIS A 862 -19.98 16.67 -2.22
CA HIS A 862 -19.75 16.05 -3.52
C HIS A 862 -20.96 16.21 -4.45
N THR A 863 -20.71 16.59 -5.70
CA THR A 863 -21.78 16.74 -6.69
C THR A 863 -22.22 15.38 -7.24
N GLY A 864 -23.51 15.21 -7.53
CA GLY A 864 -24.04 13.96 -8.10
C GLY A 864 -24.53 12.94 -7.07
N ASN A 865 -24.34 13.21 -5.78
CA ASN A 865 -24.99 12.49 -4.69
C ASN A 865 -26.38 13.10 -4.36
N GLU A 866 -27.29 12.31 -3.77
CA GLU A 866 -28.57 12.82 -3.24
C GLU A 866 -28.37 13.87 -2.13
N LEU A 867 -27.27 13.79 -1.39
CA LEU A 867 -26.89 14.68 -0.29
C LEU A 867 -26.15 15.95 -0.74
N ASN A 868 -25.86 16.09 -2.03
CA ASN A 868 -25.13 17.22 -2.59
C ASN A 868 -25.70 18.58 -2.12
N GLY A 869 -24.88 19.34 -1.41
CA GLY A 869 -25.18 20.69 -0.95
C GLY A 869 -26.18 20.75 0.21
N GLN A 870 -26.51 19.63 0.85
CA GLN A 870 -27.42 19.62 1.99
C GLN A 870 -26.73 20.06 3.28
N ASN A 871 -27.50 20.55 4.24
CA ASN A 871 -27.01 20.85 5.58
C ASN A 871 -26.41 19.60 6.24
N ILE A 872 -25.42 19.80 7.11
CA ILE A 872 -24.66 18.73 7.75
C ILE A 872 -25.04 18.63 9.21
N VAL A 873 -25.25 17.41 9.68
CA VAL A 873 -25.48 17.10 11.09
C VAL A 873 -24.59 15.91 11.46
N MET A 874 -23.89 16.01 12.59
CA MET A 874 -23.19 14.89 13.23
C MET A 874 -23.55 14.91 14.72
N ASP A 875 -24.65 14.26 15.07
CA ASP A 875 -25.22 14.24 16.42
C ASP A 875 -25.67 12.84 16.88
N ASP A 876 -25.23 11.79 16.19
CA ASP A 876 -25.45 10.40 16.61
C ASP A 876 -24.29 9.82 17.43
N PHE A 877 -24.53 8.64 18.01
CA PHE A 877 -23.57 7.93 18.88
C PHE A 877 -22.25 7.56 18.18
N THR A 878 -22.28 7.31 16.87
CA THR A 878 -21.07 7.02 16.09
C THR A 878 -20.31 8.30 15.78
N GLY A 879 -21.07 9.38 15.54
CA GLY A 879 -20.59 10.71 15.24
C GLY A 879 -19.93 10.81 13.86
N GLY A 880 -19.17 11.88 13.69
CA GLY A 880 -18.33 12.11 12.53
C GLY A 880 -17.21 13.09 12.86
N ALA A 881 -16.14 13.03 12.07
CA ALA A 881 -15.00 13.92 12.23
C ALA A 881 -14.18 14.02 10.95
N TRP A 882 -13.43 15.11 10.82
CA TRP A 882 -12.25 15.14 9.97
C TRP A 882 -11.04 15.64 10.75
N TYR A 883 -9.89 15.01 10.51
CA TYR A 883 -8.71 15.19 11.35
C TYR A 883 -7.39 15.02 10.62
N VAL A 884 -6.34 15.54 11.26
CA VAL A 884 -4.93 15.28 10.94
C VAL A 884 -4.21 14.78 12.18
N LEU A 885 -3.17 13.98 11.99
CA LEU A 885 -2.38 13.46 13.11
C LEU A 885 -1.48 14.56 13.71
N ASN A 886 -1.31 14.53 15.03
CA ASN A 886 -0.42 15.48 15.70
C ASN A 886 1.00 15.42 15.11
N GLY A 887 1.53 16.59 14.73
CA GLY A 887 2.84 16.74 14.11
C GLY A 887 2.81 17.06 12.62
N THR A 888 1.65 17.00 11.96
CA THR A 888 1.53 17.40 10.55
C THR A 888 1.52 18.93 10.41
N PRO A 889 2.36 19.56 9.56
CA PRO A 889 2.49 21.02 9.50
C PRO A 889 1.21 21.81 9.26
N ASN A 890 0.21 21.21 8.60
CA ASN A 890 -1.07 21.87 8.32
C ASN A 890 -1.99 22.03 9.54
N GLY A 891 -1.73 21.35 10.66
CA GLY A 891 -2.43 21.62 11.93
C GLY A 891 -1.91 22.88 12.66
N LEU A 892 -0.79 23.47 12.22
CA LEU A 892 -0.22 24.68 12.81
C LEU A 892 -0.82 25.95 12.20
N PRO A 893 -0.92 27.05 12.97
CA PRO A 893 -1.46 28.31 12.47
C PRO A 893 -0.63 28.91 11.34
N ASP A 894 -1.34 29.59 10.43
CA ASP A 894 -0.76 30.40 9.37
C ASP A 894 -0.02 31.65 9.91
N ALA A 895 0.52 32.47 9.00
CA ALA A 895 1.21 33.71 9.36
C ALA A 895 0.34 34.74 10.10
N ASN A 896 -0.98 34.56 10.12
CA ASN A 896 -1.94 35.40 10.83
C ASN A 896 -2.38 34.78 12.17
N GLY A 897 -1.83 33.61 12.54
CA GLY A 897 -2.23 32.91 13.76
C GLY A 897 -3.52 32.11 13.61
N ARG A 898 -3.92 31.70 12.39
CA ARG A 898 -5.22 31.06 12.13
C ARG A 898 -5.06 29.73 11.39
N VAL A 899 -5.94 28.78 11.65
CA VAL A 899 -6.03 27.53 10.87
C VAL A 899 -7.35 27.51 10.12
N LEU A 900 -7.29 27.36 8.79
CA LEU A 900 -8.48 27.20 7.95
C LEU A 900 -9.09 25.82 8.20
N ILE A 901 -10.43 25.76 8.31
CA ILE A 901 -11.14 24.49 8.56
C ILE A 901 -12.17 24.14 7.49
N MET A 902 -12.68 25.13 6.75
CA MET A 902 -13.74 24.91 5.75
C MET A 902 -13.87 26.12 4.82
N GLN A 903 -14.24 25.84 3.56
CA GLN A 903 -14.77 26.81 2.61
C GLN A 903 -16.19 26.39 2.20
N LEU A 904 -17.12 27.35 2.16
CA LEU A 904 -18.53 27.07 1.89
C LEU A 904 -19.12 28.16 0.98
N THR A 905 -19.78 27.80 -0.10
CA THR A 905 -20.48 28.76 -0.97
C THR A 905 -21.98 28.57 -0.85
N ALA A 906 -22.70 29.62 -0.47
CA ALA A 906 -24.15 29.56 -0.28
C ALA A 906 -24.83 30.87 -0.71
N ASP A 907 -26.15 30.82 -0.93
CA ASP A 907 -26.97 31.99 -1.25
C ASP A 907 -27.47 32.74 0.00
N SER A 908 -27.21 32.18 1.19
CA SER A 908 -27.45 32.79 2.49
C SER A 908 -26.23 32.60 3.39
N ALA A 909 -26.10 33.44 4.42
CA ALA A 909 -25.07 33.26 5.42
C ALA A 909 -25.28 31.92 6.16
N PRO A 910 -24.21 31.15 6.41
CA PRO A 910 -24.30 29.88 7.16
C PRO A 910 -24.45 30.12 8.66
N SER A 911 -25.07 29.19 9.36
CA SER A 911 -25.20 29.17 10.82
C SER A 911 -25.08 27.74 11.36
N GLY A 912 -24.84 27.59 12.65
CA GLY A 912 -24.85 26.28 13.30
C GLY A 912 -23.86 26.14 14.46
N ARG A 913 -23.45 24.89 14.70
CA ARG A 913 -22.60 24.45 15.81
C ARG A 913 -21.38 23.69 15.31
N ILE A 914 -20.17 24.15 15.67
CA ILE A 914 -18.90 23.51 15.28
C ILE A 914 -18.13 23.12 16.53
N ASN A 915 -17.62 21.89 16.60
CA ASN A 915 -16.72 21.45 17.67
C ASN A 915 -15.32 21.19 17.15
N VAL A 916 -14.30 21.63 17.88
CA VAL A 916 -12.90 21.51 17.47
C VAL A 916 -12.02 21.00 18.60
N GLN A 917 -10.91 20.37 18.23
CA GLN A 917 -9.90 19.87 19.14
C GLN A 917 -8.56 20.59 18.92
N VAL A 918 -8.03 21.19 19.98
CA VAL A 918 -6.75 21.92 19.97
C VAL A 918 -5.79 21.32 21.00
N PHE A 919 -4.58 21.01 20.58
CA PHE A 919 -3.47 20.68 21.47
C PHE A 919 -2.63 21.92 21.76
N GLN A 920 -2.64 22.34 23.02
CA GLN A 920 -1.89 23.53 23.42
C GLN A 920 -0.37 23.29 23.32
N ASN A 921 0.33 24.15 22.59
CA ASN A 921 1.75 24.00 22.22
C ASN A 921 2.09 22.66 21.52
N GLY A 922 1.11 22.03 20.85
CA GLY A 922 1.29 20.76 20.13
C GLY A 922 1.50 19.54 21.03
N ILE A 923 1.30 19.67 22.34
CA ILE A 923 1.47 18.58 23.31
C ILE A 923 0.16 17.81 23.42
N GLY A 924 0.14 16.55 22.97
CA GLY A 924 -1.08 15.72 22.96
C GLY A 924 -1.72 15.47 24.34
N GLU A 925 -0.98 15.64 25.44
CA GLU A 925 -1.55 15.57 26.81
C GLU A 925 -2.40 16.80 27.18
N ASN A 926 -2.27 17.90 26.43
CA ASN A 926 -3.04 19.14 26.62
C ASN A 926 -4.17 19.23 25.59
N ASP A 927 -5.02 18.20 25.53
CA ASP A 927 -6.24 18.19 24.72
C ASP A 927 -7.24 19.22 25.27
N LEU A 928 -7.67 20.15 24.41
CA LEU A 928 -8.75 21.09 24.66
C LEU A 928 -9.83 20.94 23.60
N ARG A 929 -11.08 20.84 24.04
CA ARG A 929 -12.24 20.75 23.14
C ARG A 929 -13.13 21.97 23.31
N PHE A 930 -13.51 22.57 22.19
CA PHE A 930 -14.32 23.78 22.17
C PHE A 930 -15.52 23.60 21.25
N THR A 931 -16.66 24.15 21.68
CA THR A 931 -17.89 24.25 20.89
C THR A 931 -18.18 25.71 20.58
N TYR A 932 -18.51 26.00 19.33
CA TYR A 932 -18.89 27.33 18.85
C TYR A 932 -20.32 27.29 18.33
N GLU A 933 -21.11 28.29 18.71
CA GLU A 933 -22.32 28.66 18.00
C GLU A 933 -22.03 29.88 17.14
N PHE A 934 -22.46 29.83 15.89
CA PHE A 934 -22.28 30.92 14.95
C PHE A 934 -23.53 31.15 14.11
N ASP A 935 -23.75 32.41 13.77
CA ASP A 935 -24.80 32.84 12.83
C ASP A 935 -24.22 33.91 11.92
N GLY A 936 -24.02 33.53 10.66
CA GLY A 936 -23.40 34.35 9.64
C GLY A 936 -21.91 34.62 9.85
N THR A 937 -21.46 35.78 9.37
CA THR A 937 -20.05 36.19 9.40
C THR A 937 -19.70 36.93 10.69
N GLY A 938 -18.56 36.63 11.28
CA GLY A 938 -18.13 37.26 12.52
C GLY A 938 -16.99 36.51 13.21
N GLU A 939 -16.63 36.99 14.40
CA GLU A 939 -15.80 36.24 15.34
C GLU A 939 -16.69 35.73 16.47
N PHE A 940 -16.62 34.43 16.73
CA PHE A 940 -17.45 33.71 17.68
C PHE A 940 -16.56 33.10 18.75
N ASN A 941 -16.85 33.41 20.01
CA ASN A 941 -16.14 32.82 21.14
C ASN A 941 -16.71 31.44 21.46
N PRO A 942 -15.90 30.52 21.97
CA PRO A 942 -16.40 29.20 22.37
C PRO A 942 -17.36 29.33 23.55
N LEU A 943 -18.39 28.48 23.58
CA LEU A 943 -19.36 28.40 24.68
C LEU A 943 -18.73 27.85 25.98
N GLY A 944 -17.55 27.21 25.89
CA GLY A 944 -16.77 26.68 27.01
C GLY A 944 -15.63 25.75 26.54
N SER A 945 -14.65 25.45 27.41
CA SER A 945 -13.70 24.34 27.20
C SER A 945 -14.15 23.14 28.05
N ASP A 946 -14.66 22.08 27.43
CA ASP A 946 -14.90 20.84 28.15
C ASP A 946 -13.58 20.06 28.25
N ASN A 947 -12.92 20.19 29.39
CA ASN A 947 -11.93 19.22 29.83
C ASN A 947 -12.58 18.37 30.92
N ASP A 948 -13.34 17.36 30.50
CA ASP A 948 -13.81 16.24 31.33
C ASP A 948 -14.99 16.56 32.26
N SER A 949 -16.23 16.62 31.74
CA SER A 949 -17.35 15.84 32.32
C SER A 949 -18.60 15.81 31.45
N THR A 950 -19.12 14.59 31.25
CA THR A 950 -20.45 14.25 30.74
C THR A 950 -21.60 14.86 31.56
N ASP A 951 -21.91 16.13 31.36
CA ASP A 951 -23.24 16.68 31.64
C ASP A 951 -23.40 17.99 30.86
N GLY A 952 -24.47 18.06 30.06
CA GLY A 952 -24.82 19.26 29.30
C GLY A 952 -24.83 20.49 30.21
N ASN A 953 -24.39 21.62 29.66
CA ASN A 953 -24.31 22.90 30.36
C ASN A 953 -25.68 23.29 30.96
N ALA A 954 -25.92 22.96 32.23
CA ALA A 954 -27.20 23.17 32.90
C ALA A 954 -27.48 24.65 33.27
N CYS A 955 -26.58 25.58 32.91
CA CYS A 955 -26.65 27.00 33.24
C CYS A 955 -26.70 27.85 31.96
N GLY A 956 -27.76 28.65 31.80
CA GLY A 956 -28.01 29.55 30.67
C GLY A 956 -29.29 30.36 30.90
N CYS A 957 -29.71 31.20 29.95
CA CYS A 957 -30.92 32.01 30.17
C CYS A 957 -32.18 31.14 30.10
N THR A 958 -32.88 30.97 31.23
CA THR A 958 -34.12 30.17 31.31
C THR A 958 -35.39 30.97 30.98
N ASP A 959 -35.28 32.27 30.75
CA ASP A 959 -36.43 33.12 30.41
C ASP A 959 -36.79 32.97 28.93
N THR A 960 -37.89 32.27 28.64
CA THR A 960 -38.42 32.04 27.30
C THR A 960 -38.75 33.32 26.52
N GLU A 961 -38.84 34.48 27.18
CA GLU A 961 -39.08 35.78 26.56
C GLU A 961 -37.78 36.60 26.32
N ALA A 962 -36.61 36.07 26.69
CA ALA A 962 -35.32 36.71 26.47
C ALA A 962 -34.73 36.38 25.09
N PHE A 963 -33.90 37.29 24.58
CA PHE A 963 -33.26 37.16 23.26
C PHE A 963 -32.30 35.98 23.17
N ASN A 964 -31.63 35.64 24.28
CA ASN A 964 -30.67 34.54 24.37
C ASN A 964 -31.21 33.36 25.19
N TYR A 965 -32.53 33.11 25.13
CA TYR A 965 -33.14 31.94 25.77
C TYR A 965 -32.46 30.64 25.34
N ASP A 966 -32.07 29.83 26.32
CA ASP A 966 -31.43 28.54 26.14
C ASP A 966 -32.41 27.44 26.60
N GLU A 967 -32.84 26.60 25.66
CA GLU A 967 -33.77 25.49 25.95
C GLU A 967 -33.10 24.30 26.67
N GLY A 968 -31.76 24.22 26.63
CA GLY A 968 -30.95 23.25 27.37
C GLY A 968 -30.61 23.70 28.79
N ALA A 969 -30.80 24.99 29.11
CA ALA A 969 -30.56 25.52 30.44
C ALA A 969 -31.62 25.06 31.44
N ALA A 970 -31.19 24.35 32.48
CA ALA A 970 -32.05 23.99 33.62
C ALA A 970 -32.08 25.08 34.70
N TYR A 971 -31.05 25.94 34.76
CA TYR A 971 -30.85 26.94 35.80
C TYR A 971 -30.41 28.30 35.21
N ASP A 972 -31.01 29.40 35.68
CA ASP A 972 -30.71 30.77 35.22
C ASP A 972 -29.37 31.27 35.77
N ASP A 973 -28.43 31.59 34.87
CA ASP A 973 -27.12 32.16 35.21
C ASP A 973 -27.12 33.70 35.26
N GLY A 974 -28.27 34.33 35.02
CA GLY A 974 -28.45 35.78 34.98
C GLY A 974 -27.97 36.42 33.67
N SER A 975 -27.70 35.64 32.63
CA SER A 975 -27.30 36.10 31.30
C SER A 975 -28.46 36.61 30.44
N CYS A 976 -29.73 36.48 30.89
CA CYS A 976 -30.89 36.86 30.10
C CYS A 976 -30.86 38.31 29.60
N ILE A 977 -30.99 38.47 28.28
CA ILE A 977 -31.02 39.73 27.55
C ILE A 977 -32.47 40.02 27.15
N ASP A 978 -32.99 41.19 27.53
CA ASP A 978 -34.33 41.63 27.13
C ASP A 978 -34.45 41.71 25.58
N VAL A 979 -35.57 41.26 25.05
CA VAL A 979 -35.94 41.46 23.64
C VAL A 979 -36.16 42.96 23.37
N ALA A 980 -35.38 43.50 22.44
CA ALA A 980 -35.48 44.86 21.93
C ALA A 980 -35.93 44.79 20.47
N GLU A 981 -37.19 45.16 20.23
CA GLU A 981 -37.81 45.05 18.91
C GLU A 981 -37.57 46.28 18.03
N GLY A 982 -37.25 46.03 16.76
CA GLY A 982 -37.03 47.01 15.71
C GLY A 982 -36.32 46.40 14.51
N CYS A 983 -36.13 47.14 13.43
CA CYS A 983 -35.46 46.59 12.25
C CYS A 983 -33.97 46.30 12.53
N VAL A 984 -33.58 45.02 12.45
CA VAL A 984 -32.19 44.56 12.68
C VAL A 984 -31.33 44.52 11.41
N ASP A 985 -31.94 44.70 10.23
CA ASP A 985 -31.24 44.72 8.96
C ASP A 985 -30.53 46.06 8.74
N ALA A 986 -29.19 46.04 8.75
CA ALA A 986 -28.34 47.22 8.57
C ALA A 986 -28.50 47.91 7.20
N THR A 987 -29.11 47.24 6.22
CA THR A 987 -29.38 47.77 4.87
C THR A 987 -30.75 48.44 4.75
N ALA A 988 -31.63 48.25 5.74
CA ALA A 988 -32.93 48.91 5.78
C ALA A 988 -32.81 50.37 6.26
N CYS A 989 -33.69 51.22 5.73
CA CYS A 989 -33.70 52.66 6.01
C CYS A 989 -34.09 53.02 7.45
N ASN A 990 -34.72 52.10 8.17
CA ASN A 990 -35.08 52.22 9.57
C ASN A 990 -34.35 51.24 10.49
N PHE A 991 -33.16 50.78 10.07
CA PHE A 991 -32.27 50.01 10.93
C PHE A 991 -32.12 50.65 12.32
N ASP A 992 -32.44 49.89 13.36
CA ASP A 992 -32.27 50.30 14.76
C ASP A 992 -31.11 49.52 15.38
N THR A 993 -30.00 50.22 15.61
CA THR A 993 -28.80 49.66 16.25
C THR A 993 -29.02 49.14 17.68
N SER A 994 -30.17 49.40 18.29
CA SER A 994 -30.53 48.91 19.61
C SER A 994 -31.53 47.76 19.60
N ALA A 995 -32.05 47.38 18.42
CA ALA A 995 -32.89 46.20 18.27
C ALA A 995 -32.03 44.93 18.17
N ASN A 996 -32.46 43.88 18.86
CA ASN A 996 -31.91 42.53 18.70
C ASN A 996 -32.93 41.58 18.03
N THR A 997 -34.19 42.00 17.89
CA THR A 997 -35.26 41.17 17.32
C THR A 997 -36.01 41.96 16.26
N ASP A 998 -36.13 41.42 15.04
CA ASP A 998 -36.87 42.07 13.95
C ASP A 998 -38.37 42.07 14.20
N ASP A 999 -38.98 43.26 14.19
CA ASP A 999 -40.42 43.43 14.35
C ASP A 999 -41.17 43.47 13.00
N GLY A 1000 -40.45 43.20 11.90
CA GLY A 1000 -40.96 43.23 10.54
C GLY A 1000 -41.25 44.63 10.03
N THR A 1001 -40.72 45.67 10.69
CA THR A 1001 -40.87 47.06 10.24
C THR A 1001 -39.80 47.50 9.25
N CYS A 1002 -38.80 46.67 8.94
CA CYS A 1002 -37.76 46.98 7.96
C CYS A 1002 -38.36 47.47 6.63
N PHE A 1003 -37.94 48.64 6.17
CA PHE A 1003 -38.22 49.13 4.83
C PHE A 1003 -36.94 49.55 4.13
N TYR A 1004 -36.89 49.26 2.84
CA TYR A 1004 -35.72 49.44 1.99
C TYR A 1004 -35.96 50.58 0.99
N PRO A 1005 -34.89 51.22 0.49
CA PRO A 1005 -35.04 52.22 -0.55
C PRO A 1005 -35.41 51.54 -1.89
N GLU A 1006 -36.17 52.24 -2.74
CA GLU A 1006 -36.47 51.73 -4.10
C GLU A 1006 -35.19 51.66 -4.94
N GLU A 1007 -35.12 50.69 -5.87
CA GLU A 1007 -33.96 50.47 -6.75
C GLU A 1007 -33.55 51.79 -7.45
N GLY A 1008 -32.26 52.17 -7.35
CA GLY A 1008 -31.72 53.44 -7.86
C GLY A 1008 -31.76 54.63 -6.88
N PHE A 1009 -32.50 54.51 -5.77
CA PHE A 1009 -32.65 55.58 -4.76
C PHE A 1009 -32.00 55.22 -3.41
N ASP A 1010 -31.67 56.23 -2.62
CA ASP A 1010 -31.27 56.11 -1.21
C ASP A 1010 -32.47 56.20 -0.26
N CYS A 1011 -32.23 56.04 1.04
CA CYS A 1011 -33.27 56.01 2.07
C CYS A 1011 -34.02 57.33 2.32
N ASP A 1012 -33.58 58.41 1.68
CA ASP A 1012 -34.25 59.71 1.69
C ASP A 1012 -34.94 59.99 0.33
N ASP A 1013 -35.16 58.95 -0.48
CA ASP A 1013 -35.68 58.99 -1.86
C ASP A 1013 -34.82 59.83 -2.82
N ASN A 1014 -33.51 60.00 -2.54
CA ASN A 1014 -32.61 60.67 -3.48
C ASN A 1014 -32.00 59.67 -4.44
N CYS A 1015 -31.85 60.09 -5.68
CA CYS A 1015 -31.16 59.26 -6.65
C CYS A 1015 -29.68 59.07 -6.31
N ILE A 1016 -29.19 57.83 -6.39
CA ILE A 1016 -27.79 57.48 -6.11
C ILE A 1016 -26.86 57.86 -7.28
N ASN A 1017 -27.35 57.79 -8.52
CA ASN A 1017 -26.64 58.19 -9.74
C ASN A 1017 -27.50 59.16 -10.58
N ASP A 1018 -27.26 60.45 -10.39
CA ASP A 1018 -27.89 61.53 -11.14
C ASP A 1018 -26.78 62.43 -11.70
N THR A 1019 -26.27 62.06 -12.88
CA THR A 1019 -25.10 62.68 -13.51
C THR A 1019 -25.41 64.10 -13.97
N ASP A 1020 -26.66 64.40 -14.34
CA ASP A 1020 -27.05 65.70 -14.88
C ASP A 1020 -27.80 66.61 -13.87
N ALA A 1021 -28.09 66.06 -12.68
CA ALA A 1021 -28.68 66.69 -11.51
C ALA A 1021 -30.15 67.13 -11.71
N ASP A 1022 -30.92 66.40 -12.51
CA ASP A 1022 -32.33 66.71 -12.79
C ASP A 1022 -33.32 66.05 -11.82
N GLY A 1023 -32.85 65.13 -10.97
CA GLY A 1023 -33.63 64.40 -9.97
C GLY A 1023 -34.22 63.07 -10.45
N ILE A 1024 -33.83 62.59 -11.64
CA ILE A 1024 -34.12 61.26 -12.16
C ILE A 1024 -32.81 60.47 -12.21
N CYS A 1025 -32.85 59.19 -11.86
CA CYS A 1025 -31.65 58.37 -11.94
C CYS A 1025 -31.25 58.05 -13.36
N ASP A 1026 -29.95 58.09 -13.63
CA ASP A 1026 -29.31 57.74 -14.90
C ASP A 1026 -29.83 56.40 -15.44
N GLU A 1027 -30.15 55.45 -14.55
CA GLU A 1027 -30.68 54.12 -14.87
C GLU A 1027 -32.15 54.14 -15.35
N PHE A 1028 -32.90 55.18 -15.02
CA PHE A 1028 -34.28 55.44 -15.44
C PHE A 1028 -34.39 56.52 -16.52
N GLU A 1029 -33.27 57.08 -16.95
CA GLU A 1029 -33.23 58.10 -17.99
C GLU A 1029 -33.50 57.54 -19.39
N ILE A 1030 -34.35 58.23 -20.13
CA ILE A 1030 -34.66 57.89 -21.51
C ILE A 1030 -33.79 58.74 -22.44
N ALA A 1031 -32.74 58.14 -23.00
CA ALA A 1031 -31.83 58.86 -23.89
C ALA A 1031 -32.53 59.49 -25.12
N GLY A 1032 -32.40 60.80 -25.28
CA GLY A 1032 -32.88 61.55 -26.43
C GLY A 1032 -32.64 63.05 -26.27
N CYS A 1033 -32.80 63.82 -27.33
CA CYS A 1033 -32.73 65.28 -27.21
C CYS A 1033 -34.12 65.83 -26.88
N GLN A 1034 -34.25 66.78 -25.94
CA GLN A 1034 -35.54 67.44 -25.65
C GLN A 1034 -35.90 68.56 -26.66
N ASP A 1035 -35.01 68.85 -27.63
CA ASP A 1035 -35.26 69.82 -28.69
C ASP A 1035 -36.06 69.17 -29.85
N ALA A 1036 -37.30 69.62 -30.05
CA ALA A 1036 -38.22 69.10 -31.07
C ALA A 1036 -37.70 69.17 -32.52
N ASP A 1037 -36.66 69.96 -32.77
CA ASP A 1037 -36.02 70.10 -34.09
C ASP A 1037 -34.76 69.20 -34.25
N ALA A 1038 -34.36 68.44 -33.22
CA ALA A 1038 -33.21 67.53 -33.25
C ALA A 1038 -33.53 66.19 -33.93
N CYS A 1039 -32.52 65.59 -34.59
CA CYS A 1039 -32.70 64.32 -35.31
C CYS A 1039 -32.90 63.11 -34.38
N ASN A 1040 -32.49 63.21 -33.11
CA ASN A 1040 -32.72 62.22 -32.05
C ASN A 1040 -33.71 62.78 -31.00
N TYR A 1041 -34.65 63.64 -31.39
CA TYR A 1041 -35.68 64.13 -30.49
C TYR A 1041 -36.54 62.99 -29.95
N ASN A 1042 -36.70 62.93 -28.63
CA ASN A 1042 -37.63 62.03 -27.97
C ASN A 1042 -38.47 62.85 -26.98
N PRO A 1043 -39.81 62.91 -27.12
CA PRO A 1043 -40.67 63.64 -26.19
C PRO A 1043 -40.69 63.05 -24.77
N ASP A 1044 -40.27 61.79 -24.63
CA ASP A 1044 -40.16 61.10 -23.35
C ASP A 1044 -38.71 61.07 -22.85
N ALA A 1045 -37.78 61.78 -23.52
CA ALA A 1045 -36.44 61.95 -22.97
C ALA A 1045 -36.49 62.78 -21.70
N THR A 1046 -36.15 62.13 -20.60
CA THR A 1046 -35.82 62.71 -19.30
C THR A 1046 -34.39 63.18 -19.41
#